data_AF-A0A9D0HGJ9-F1
#
_entry.id   AF-A0A9D0HGJ9-F1
#
_cell.length_a   1.000
_cell.length_b   1.000
_cell.length_c   1.000
_cell.angle_alpha   90.00
_cell.angle_beta   90.00
_cell.angle_gamma   90.00
#
_symmetry.space_group_name_H-M   'P 1'
#
loop_
_entity.id
_entity.type
_entity.pdbx_description
1 polymer ?
#
loop_
_entity_poly.entity_id
_entity_poly.type
_entity_poly.pdbx_seq_one_letter_code
_entity_poly.pdbx_strand_id
1 'polypeptide(L)'
;DESICVKISSKLQTLSDGKTLIKGVHHCRYDYFPDSYTEVHDSTRTTYYQGNPLGLLDKTVIGGSVSTVDYREDGFVMAETNELGHTTVYTRDSRGRVLSITGPLGDTTHYHRDGAGLVVAMTDAEGHTTDLSRDERGNLLTIQWPDDTAESREYDTRGLVTQVHAANGASTRLQYDGHANLTNIAQPNGGQWRYEHDGLGRRLSATNPIGAQTTYSYTSRGDLVALRDAIGGTARYSYDGDGQLLQYHNPKGAITKLRWAGLHKLVARVDANRNVVLMRYNHEGELVRVINEAGEQHQLHRDMVGTLTGETTFDGRELRYRYDLAGQVVRTESGAQDWTDFSYDAAGRLIARELDDGTEETFAYNARGELIRAESAAGTFRFERDALGRTVREAQTLRDKEHWVDVTFDANGERIRRTTSLGHREEVLRDAMGARTRTLLDGDHEVTHSPDVLGRETARTLANGGRIESHYDPLGRLSKRLTYDTREQRRPTPGQPDWVGKLAPGAGTQASYRYDWDGELIGVHDTLRGNTEYQYDPVGQLLAMVPEQARKELFKYDKRGNLAEAGGREESRVYGKGNRLERKDDTHYVWDDDGRLIEKRTPGTDGAEDEVWRYRWNGAGLLEVVDRPDGGQVQFKYDPFARRVSKTLYLRQHNGVLKAREHTRFVWDGDVLAHEIYLHADAAGDPIVEERTYLFEDESFVPLAHKQGGRWVHYVNDQIGTPERLIDEGGAVVCEMRRTAWGRVEVVAGATADTPLRFQGQYADEETGLSYNRWRYFDAEGGRFTSADPIGLHGGQHGYRNGVN
;
A
#
# COMPACT_ATOMS: atom_id res chain seq x y z
N ASP A 1 -1.07 -34.49 19.64
CA ASP A 1 0.26 -34.86 19.11
C ASP A 1 1.32 -33.85 19.51
N GLU A 2 2.00 -34.14 20.61
CA GLU A 2 3.07 -33.35 21.24
C GLU A 2 4.46 -33.54 20.55
N SER A 3 4.49 -33.84 19.25
CA SER A 3 5.74 -34.23 18.56
C SER A 3 6.30 -33.18 17.59
N ILE A 4 5.96 -31.91 17.76
CA ILE A 4 6.65 -30.78 17.09
C ILE A 4 7.56 -30.06 18.10
N CYS A 5 8.35 -30.84 18.84
CA CYS A 5 9.54 -30.34 19.50
C CYS A 5 10.65 -30.26 18.46
N VAL A 6 11.27 -29.08 18.40
CA VAL A 6 12.43 -28.78 17.56
C VAL A 6 13.52 -29.79 17.90
N LYS A 7 13.73 -30.81 17.06
CA LYS A 7 15.01 -31.53 17.03
C LYS A 7 16.02 -30.54 16.44
N ILE A 8 16.61 -29.75 17.32
CA ILE A 8 17.89 -29.10 17.05
C ILE A 8 18.86 -30.24 16.71
N SER A 9 19.54 -30.10 15.58
CA SER A 9 20.56 -31.01 15.08
C SER A 9 21.37 -31.65 16.22
N SER A 10 21.49 -32.98 16.21
CA SER A 10 22.27 -33.76 17.18
C SER A 10 23.79 -33.63 17.02
N LYS A 11 24.27 -32.57 16.33
CA LYS A 11 25.68 -32.17 16.36
C LYS A 11 25.85 -31.13 17.45
N LEU A 12 26.81 -31.35 18.35
CA LEU A 12 27.29 -30.33 19.27
C LEU A 12 27.70 -29.10 18.45
N GLN A 13 26.91 -28.03 18.54
CA GLN A 13 27.24 -26.75 17.92
C GLN A 13 28.03 -25.91 18.92
N THR A 14 29.08 -25.25 18.43
CA THR A 14 29.90 -24.30 19.20
C THR A 14 29.47 -22.87 18.86
N LEU A 15 29.80 -21.92 19.74
CA LEU A 15 29.84 -20.50 19.39
C LEU A 15 30.83 -20.26 18.25
N SER A 16 30.83 -19.04 17.72
CA SER A 16 31.74 -18.59 16.66
C SER A 16 33.23 -18.72 17.01
N ASP A 17 33.57 -18.89 18.29
CA ASP A 17 34.93 -19.21 18.76
C ASP A 17 35.41 -20.63 18.40
N GLY A 18 34.51 -21.48 17.88
CA GLY A 18 34.78 -22.87 17.50
C GLY A 18 35.07 -23.82 18.67
N LYS A 19 34.92 -23.35 19.92
CA LYS A 19 35.34 -24.08 21.14
C LYS A 19 34.22 -24.19 22.17
N THR A 20 33.49 -23.10 22.41
CA THR A 20 32.48 -23.03 23.47
C THR A 20 31.20 -23.69 23.00
N LEU A 21 30.74 -24.74 23.68
CA LEU A 21 29.47 -25.39 23.37
C LEU A 21 28.28 -24.44 23.62
N ILE A 22 27.34 -24.40 22.68
CA ILE A 22 26.10 -23.65 22.82
C ILE A 22 25.24 -24.28 23.92
N LYS A 23 24.84 -23.48 24.90
CA LYS A 23 24.02 -23.91 26.06
C LYS A 23 22.54 -23.55 25.94
N GLY A 24 22.17 -22.72 24.96
CA GLY A 24 20.81 -22.21 24.77
C GLY A 24 20.73 -21.18 23.64
N VAL A 25 19.56 -20.55 23.52
CA VAL A 25 19.31 -19.42 22.60
C VAL A 25 20.00 -18.16 23.14
N HIS A 26 20.59 -17.34 22.28
CA HIS A 26 21.37 -16.13 22.64
C HIS A 26 22.52 -16.37 23.62
N HIS A 27 23.08 -17.59 23.64
CA HIS A 27 24.27 -17.85 24.43
C HIS A 27 25.45 -17.09 23.80
N CYS A 28 26.05 -16.19 24.57
CA CYS A 28 27.24 -15.45 24.17
C CYS A 28 28.35 -15.65 25.19
N ARG A 29 29.60 -15.51 24.73
CA ARG A 29 30.81 -15.49 25.54
C ARG A 29 31.54 -14.17 25.30
N TYR A 30 32.03 -13.58 26.39
CA TYR A 30 32.82 -12.36 26.37
C TYR A 30 34.26 -12.69 26.75
N ASP A 31 35.21 -12.36 25.88
CA ASP A 31 36.64 -12.42 26.16
C ASP A 31 37.18 -10.98 26.23
N TYR A 32 37.63 -10.60 27.44
CA TYR A 32 38.10 -9.25 27.73
C TYR A 32 39.62 -9.16 27.59
N PHE A 33 40.10 -8.26 26.74
CA PHE A 33 41.52 -7.93 26.60
C PHE A 33 41.78 -6.52 27.14
N PRO A 34 42.31 -6.41 28.38
CA PRO A 34 42.55 -5.12 29.02
C PRO A 34 43.35 -4.16 28.13
N ASP A 35 42.97 -2.89 28.14
CA ASP A 35 43.60 -1.80 27.37
C ASP A 35 43.63 -2.00 25.84
N SER A 36 42.82 -2.92 25.32
CA SER A 36 42.77 -3.26 23.89
C SER A 36 41.33 -3.29 23.37
N TYR A 37 40.60 -4.39 23.54
CA TYR A 37 39.23 -4.56 23.04
C TYR A 37 38.52 -5.73 23.76
N THR A 38 37.21 -5.86 23.55
CA THR A 38 36.40 -7.01 24.01
C THR A 38 35.92 -7.81 22.80
N GLU A 39 36.13 -9.12 22.82
CA GLU A 39 35.53 -10.05 21.85
C GLU A 39 34.21 -10.58 22.41
N VAL A 40 33.18 -10.57 21.57
CA VAL A 40 31.88 -11.16 21.89
C VAL A 40 31.57 -12.23 20.86
N HIS A 41 31.51 -13.48 21.32
CA HIS A 41 31.21 -14.64 20.50
C HIS A 41 29.76 -15.06 20.76
N ASP A 42 28.91 -15.00 19.74
CA ASP A 42 27.56 -15.60 19.75
C ASP A 42 27.52 -16.87 18.89
N SER A 43 26.34 -17.41 18.57
CA SER A 43 26.24 -18.64 17.79
C SER A 43 26.53 -18.47 16.30
N THR A 44 26.69 -17.24 15.80
CA THR A 44 26.88 -16.94 14.37
C THR A 44 28.16 -16.15 14.07
N ARG A 45 28.62 -15.26 14.96
CA ARG A 45 29.76 -14.34 14.73
C ARG A 45 30.56 -14.01 15.98
N THR A 46 31.75 -13.47 15.73
CA THR A 46 32.57 -12.76 16.72
C THR A 46 32.54 -11.27 16.39
N THR A 47 32.21 -10.44 17.39
CA THR A 47 32.22 -8.98 17.30
C THR A 47 33.31 -8.42 18.19
N TYR A 48 33.98 -7.35 17.74
CA TYR A 48 35.02 -6.67 18.52
C TYR A 48 34.53 -5.28 18.91
N TYR A 49 34.70 -4.95 20.18
CA TYR A 49 34.36 -3.65 20.74
C TYR A 49 35.59 -3.03 21.38
N GLN A 50 35.96 -1.83 20.95
CA GLN A 50 37.03 -1.06 21.54
C GLN A 50 36.44 0.18 22.22
N GLY A 51 36.90 0.42 23.44
CA GLY A 51 36.53 1.61 24.20
C GLY A 51 37.70 2.57 24.33
N ASN A 52 37.39 3.85 24.48
CA ASN A 52 38.36 4.90 24.76
C ASN A 52 38.71 4.96 26.27
N PRO A 53 39.68 5.80 26.68
CA PRO A 53 40.05 5.96 28.09
C PRO A 53 38.94 6.47 29.02
N LEU A 54 37.83 6.99 28.49
CA LEU A 54 36.64 7.37 29.25
C LEU A 54 35.71 6.18 29.53
N GLY A 55 36.03 4.99 29.00
CA GLY A 55 35.18 3.80 29.08
C GLY A 55 34.00 3.83 28.10
N LEU A 56 34.03 4.72 27.11
CA LEU A 56 33.00 4.84 26.06
C LEU A 56 33.41 4.05 24.82
N LEU A 57 32.44 3.45 24.13
CA LEU A 57 32.66 2.65 22.93
C LEU A 57 33.01 3.54 21.74
N ASP A 58 34.27 3.56 21.30
CA ASP A 58 34.73 4.39 20.18
C ASP A 58 34.86 3.64 18.86
N LYS A 59 34.88 2.30 18.88
CA LYS A 59 34.99 1.49 17.66
C LYS A 59 34.33 0.13 17.81
N THR A 60 33.60 -0.26 16.76
CA THR A 60 32.95 -1.56 16.64
C THR A 60 33.39 -2.25 15.36
N VAL A 61 33.69 -3.54 15.44
CA VAL A 61 34.03 -4.37 14.26
C VAL A 61 33.11 -5.59 14.20
N ILE A 62 32.28 -5.65 13.17
CA ILE A 62 31.32 -6.74 12.92
C ILE A 62 31.56 -7.28 11.51
N GLY A 63 31.92 -8.56 11.38
CA GLY A 63 32.08 -9.19 10.06
C GLY A 63 33.11 -8.54 9.12
N GLY A 64 34.05 -7.75 9.65
CA GLY A 64 35.03 -6.97 8.89
C GLY A 64 34.63 -5.51 8.64
N SER A 65 33.37 -5.14 8.85
CA SER A 65 32.92 -3.76 8.84
C SER A 65 33.36 -3.02 10.11
N VAL A 66 33.80 -1.77 9.98
CA VAL A 66 34.32 -0.95 11.09
C VAL A 66 33.57 0.36 11.18
N SER A 67 32.89 0.63 12.28
CA SER A 67 32.34 1.95 12.61
C SER A 67 33.06 2.57 13.80
N THR A 68 33.17 3.90 13.80
CA THR A 68 33.84 4.66 14.85
C THR A 68 33.01 5.82 15.35
N VAL A 69 33.21 6.18 16.62
CA VAL A 69 32.55 7.29 17.29
C VAL A 69 33.61 8.15 17.97
N ASP A 70 33.66 9.42 17.59
CA ASP A 70 34.55 10.40 18.20
C ASP A 70 33.81 11.14 19.32
N TYR A 71 34.47 11.28 20.46
CA TYR A 71 33.91 11.93 21.65
C TYR A 71 34.70 13.18 22.02
N ARG A 72 34.00 14.17 22.55
CA ARG A 72 34.58 15.28 23.31
C ARG A 72 35.10 14.76 24.66
N GLU A 73 36.01 15.48 25.31
CA GLU A 73 36.61 15.12 26.61
C GLU A 73 35.58 14.83 27.72
N ASP A 74 34.38 15.39 27.63
CA ASP A 74 33.27 15.17 28.57
C ASP A 74 32.30 14.05 28.13
N GLY A 75 32.64 13.30 27.08
CA GLY A 75 31.92 12.10 26.64
C GLY A 75 30.77 12.34 25.66
N PHE A 76 30.58 13.56 25.15
CA PHE A 76 29.58 13.79 24.10
C PHE A 76 30.10 13.42 22.71
N VAL A 77 29.27 12.75 21.91
CA VAL A 77 29.58 12.37 20.52
C VAL A 77 29.76 13.62 19.65
N MET A 78 30.90 13.73 18.99
CA MET A 78 31.27 14.83 18.08
C MET A 78 31.25 14.39 16.61
N ALA A 79 31.52 13.12 16.34
CA ALA A 79 31.38 12.56 15.01
C ALA A 79 31.08 11.06 15.08
N GLU A 80 30.33 10.56 14.10
CA GLU A 80 30.10 9.14 13.88
C GLU A 80 30.52 8.83 12.44
N THR A 81 31.38 7.84 12.28
CA THR A 81 31.82 7.36 10.96
C THR A 81 31.31 5.96 10.75
N ASN A 82 30.50 5.78 9.71
CA ASN A 82 29.93 4.48 9.38
C ASN A 82 30.98 3.55 8.75
N GLU A 83 30.54 2.34 8.42
CA GLU A 83 31.34 1.24 7.92
C GLU A 83 31.95 1.49 6.52
N LEU A 84 31.49 2.53 5.82
CA LEU A 84 32.01 2.99 4.53
C LEU A 84 32.96 4.19 4.66
N GLY A 85 33.19 4.69 5.87
CA GLY A 85 34.01 5.88 6.11
C GLY A 85 33.27 7.20 5.92
N HIS A 86 31.93 7.19 5.81
CA HIS A 86 31.12 8.41 5.73
C HIS A 86 30.86 8.95 7.14
N THR A 87 31.20 10.22 7.36
CA THR A 87 31.17 10.84 8.69
C THR A 87 30.02 11.83 8.83
N THR A 88 29.22 11.67 9.89
CA THR A 88 28.27 12.68 10.38
C THR A 88 28.91 13.43 11.54
N VAL A 89 28.90 14.76 11.48
CA VAL A 89 29.53 15.63 12.49
C VAL A 89 28.47 16.37 13.29
N TYR A 90 28.68 16.44 14.61
CA TYR A 90 27.80 17.10 15.56
C TYR A 90 28.53 18.28 16.20
N THR A 91 27.97 19.49 16.12
CA THR A 91 28.41 20.60 16.98
C THR A 91 27.53 20.66 18.21
N ARG A 92 28.12 20.96 19.37
CA ARG A 92 27.42 20.92 20.66
C ARG A 92 27.83 22.09 21.55
N ASP A 93 26.91 22.52 22.39
CA ASP A 93 27.21 23.51 23.44
C ASP A 93 27.97 22.90 24.62
N SER A 94 28.29 23.72 25.63
CA SER A 94 29.02 23.28 26.83
C SER A 94 28.26 22.26 27.70
N ARG A 95 26.96 22.05 27.46
CA ARG A 95 26.14 21.03 28.15
C ARG A 95 25.88 19.80 27.27
N GLY A 96 26.52 19.73 26.09
CA GLY A 96 26.43 18.59 25.17
C GLY A 96 25.17 18.58 24.29
N ARG A 97 24.40 19.66 24.28
CA ARG A 97 23.19 19.75 23.46
C ARG A 97 23.60 20.07 22.02
N VAL A 98 23.00 19.37 21.04
CA VAL A 98 23.29 19.54 19.62
C VAL A 98 22.90 20.95 19.15
N LEU A 99 23.82 21.61 18.43
CA LEU A 99 23.67 22.91 17.78
C LEU A 99 23.64 22.78 16.25
N SER A 100 24.34 21.81 15.68
CA SER A 100 24.19 21.44 14.28
C SER A 100 24.51 19.97 14.05
N ILE A 101 23.92 19.41 13.00
CA ILE A 101 24.25 18.09 12.46
C ILE A 101 24.63 18.31 11.00
N THR A 102 25.85 17.92 10.64
CA THR A 102 26.37 17.98 9.28
C THR A 102 26.52 16.55 8.78
N GLY A 103 25.72 16.17 7.78
CA GLY A 103 25.80 14.87 7.16
C GLY A 103 27.07 14.71 6.31
N PRO A 104 27.35 13.49 5.82
CA PRO A 104 28.57 13.18 5.06
C PRO A 104 28.69 13.91 3.71
N LEU A 105 27.58 14.46 3.20
CA LEU A 105 27.56 15.28 1.98
C LEU A 105 27.72 16.79 2.25
N GLY A 106 27.84 17.20 3.52
CA GLY A 106 27.98 18.60 3.94
C GLY A 106 26.65 19.31 4.24
N ASP A 107 25.52 18.70 3.89
CA ASP A 107 24.18 19.18 4.24
C ASP A 107 24.08 19.35 5.77
N THR A 108 23.69 20.54 6.23
CA THR A 108 23.75 20.90 7.65
C THR A 108 22.41 21.42 8.15
N THR A 109 21.91 20.82 9.23
CA THR A 109 20.74 21.31 9.98
C THR A 109 21.21 22.00 11.25
N HIS A 110 20.71 23.20 11.50
CA HIS A 110 21.04 24.02 12.68
C HIS A 110 19.91 24.04 13.70
N TYR A 111 20.26 24.01 14.98
CA TYR A 111 19.34 24.07 16.12
C TYR A 111 19.65 25.27 16.99
N HIS A 112 18.74 26.23 17.02
CA HIS A 112 18.82 27.41 17.88
C HIS A 112 18.09 27.12 19.19
N ARG A 113 18.70 27.53 20.31
CA ARG A 113 18.20 27.22 21.67
C ARG A 113 18.11 28.46 22.53
N ASP A 114 17.14 28.46 23.45
CA ASP A 114 17.00 29.50 24.47
C ASP A 114 17.98 29.32 25.65
N GLY A 115 17.87 30.19 26.66
CA GLY A 115 18.67 30.12 27.88
C GLY A 115 18.44 28.85 28.72
N ALA A 116 17.27 28.20 28.60
CA ALA A 116 16.96 26.93 29.24
C ALA A 116 17.51 25.72 28.44
N GLY A 117 17.89 25.92 27.17
CA GLY A 117 18.38 24.87 26.27
C GLY A 117 17.35 24.23 25.38
N LEU A 118 16.12 24.73 25.40
CA LEU A 118 15.04 24.21 24.56
C LEU A 118 15.24 24.75 23.15
N VAL A 119 14.94 23.93 22.14
CA VAL A 119 15.00 24.36 20.73
C VAL A 119 13.89 25.37 20.49
N VAL A 120 14.27 26.52 19.92
CA VAL A 120 13.37 27.62 19.54
C VAL A 120 13.31 27.83 18.03
N ALA A 121 14.32 27.38 17.29
CA ALA A 121 14.28 27.36 15.83
C ALA A 121 15.13 26.21 15.28
N MET A 122 14.70 25.65 14.17
CA MET A 122 15.42 24.64 13.40
C MET A 122 15.57 25.13 11.96
N THR A 123 16.79 25.17 11.44
CA THR A 123 17.05 25.60 10.06
C THR A 123 17.62 24.43 9.27
N ASP A 124 16.94 24.01 8.21
CA ASP A 124 17.39 22.92 7.35
C ASP A 124 18.55 23.34 6.42
N ALA A 125 19.08 22.37 5.67
CA ALA A 125 20.23 22.58 4.78
C ALA A 125 19.94 23.52 3.58
N GLU A 126 18.66 23.81 3.30
CA GLU A 126 18.23 24.77 2.27
C GLU A 126 17.93 26.16 2.84
N GLY A 127 18.04 26.32 4.17
CA GLY A 127 17.82 27.57 4.86
C GLY A 127 16.37 27.82 5.28
N HIS A 128 15.49 26.82 5.19
CA HIS A 128 14.12 26.93 5.68
C HIS A 128 14.09 26.77 7.19
N THR A 129 13.38 27.66 7.89
CA THR A 129 13.34 27.69 9.35
C THR A 129 11.97 27.34 9.90
N THR A 130 11.93 26.40 10.86
CA THR A 130 10.77 26.13 11.72
C THR A 130 11.00 26.75 13.08
N ASP A 131 10.10 27.63 13.52
CA ASP A 131 10.15 28.30 14.82
C ASP A 131 9.23 27.62 15.84
N LEU A 132 9.69 27.56 17.09
CA LEU A 132 9.00 26.92 18.21
C LEU A 132 8.90 27.90 19.38
N SER A 133 7.69 28.11 19.90
CA SER A 133 7.49 28.88 21.15
C SER A 133 6.96 27.99 22.27
N ARG A 134 7.28 28.35 23.52
CA ARG A 134 6.93 27.57 24.71
C ARG A 134 6.50 28.46 25.86
N ASP A 135 5.71 27.91 26.78
CA ASP A 135 5.38 28.56 28.04
C ASP A 135 6.51 28.43 29.07
N GLU A 136 6.35 29.04 30.25
CA GLU A 136 7.33 28.99 31.34
C GLU A 136 7.59 27.58 31.90
N ARG A 137 6.69 26.62 31.63
CA ARG A 137 6.81 25.21 32.04
C ARG A 137 7.45 24.35 30.94
N GLY A 138 7.76 24.94 29.78
CA GLY A 138 8.33 24.26 28.63
C GLY A 138 7.30 23.59 27.71
N ASN A 139 6.00 23.80 27.93
CA ASN A 139 4.95 23.28 27.04
C ASN A 139 4.98 24.01 25.70
N LEU A 140 4.77 23.31 24.60
CA LEU A 140 4.87 23.86 23.24
C LEU A 140 3.61 24.68 22.88
N LEU A 141 3.76 25.99 22.74
CA LEU A 141 2.67 26.90 22.43
C LEU A 141 2.41 27.02 20.93
N THR A 142 3.46 27.21 20.13
CA THR A 142 3.34 27.36 18.68
C THR A 142 4.44 26.61 17.93
N ILE A 143 4.08 26.11 16.75
CA ILE A 143 5.02 25.68 15.71
C ILE A 143 4.71 26.55 14.50
N GLN A 144 5.67 27.35 14.05
CA GLN A 144 5.57 28.12 12.80
C GLN A 144 6.49 27.48 11.77
N TRP A 145 5.91 27.15 10.62
CA TRP A 145 6.59 26.47 9.52
C TRP A 145 7.23 27.49 8.56
N PRO A 146 8.17 27.04 7.70
CA PRO A 146 8.84 27.91 6.72
C PRO A 146 7.94 28.65 5.72
N ASP A 147 6.70 28.17 5.51
CA ASP A 147 5.70 28.82 4.64
C ASP A 147 4.79 29.79 5.40
N ASP A 148 5.21 30.23 6.60
CA ASP A 148 4.51 31.10 7.55
C ASP A 148 3.19 30.53 8.13
N THR A 149 2.84 29.29 7.80
CA THR A 149 1.73 28.60 8.46
C THR A 149 2.10 28.25 9.90
N ALA A 150 1.12 28.22 10.80
CA ALA A 150 1.39 27.96 12.21
C ALA A 150 0.29 27.16 12.89
N GLU A 151 0.70 26.22 13.74
CA GLU A 151 -0.18 25.51 14.67
C GLU A 151 0.05 26.02 16.08
N SER A 152 -1.01 26.00 16.91
CA SER A 152 -0.88 26.38 18.32
C SER A 152 -1.67 25.49 19.27
N ARG A 153 -1.27 25.49 20.55
CA ARG A 153 -1.83 24.63 21.59
C ARG A 153 -2.06 25.39 22.89
N GLU A 154 -3.11 25.00 23.58
CA GLU A 154 -3.44 25.47 24.93
C GLU A 154 -3.38 24.31 25.93
N TYR A 155 -3.03 24.63 27.18
CA TYR A 155 -2.79 23.64 28.22
C TYR A 155 -3.56 23.97 29.51
N ASP A 156 -3.98 22.93 30.23
CA ASP A 156 -4.50 23.08 31.60
C ASP A 156 -3.37 23.22 32.64
N THR A 157 -3.76 23.39 33.91
CA THR A 157 -2.80 23.52 35.02
C THR A 157 -1.95 22.27 35.28
N ARG A 158 -2.35 21.11 34.73
CA ARG A 158 -1.62 19.84 34.81
C ARG A 158 -0.66 19.66 33.63
N GLY A 159 -0.66 20.56 32.64
CA GLY A 159 0.13 20.46 31.42
C GLY A 159 -0.49 19.56 30.36
N LEU A 160 -1.81 19.28 30.44
CA LEU A 160 -2.53 18.52 29.41
C LEU A 160 -3.07 19.46 28.35
N VAL A 161 -2.96 19.07 27.07
CA VAL A 161 -3.44 19.87 25.93
C VAL A 161 -4.96 19.97 25.96
N THR A 162 -5.53 21.16 26.12
CA THR A 162 -6.99 21.38 26.12
C THR A 162 -7.53 21.83 24.78
N GLN A 163 -6.71 22.45 23.94
CA GLN A 163 -7.10 22.93 22.63
C GLN A 163 -5.91 22.88 21.67
N VAL A 164 -6.18 22.50 20.42
CA VAL A 164 -5.24 22.54 19.29
C VAL A 164 -5.87 23.39 18.21
N HIS A 165 -5.14 24.40 17.74
CA HIS A 165 -5.54 25.23 16.60
C HIS A 165 -4.66 24.86 15.41
N ALA A 166 -5.29 24.40 14.34
CA ALA A 166 -4.64 24.13 13.06
C ALA A 166 -4.31 25.43 12.32
N ALA A 167 -3.48 25.34 11.28
CA ALA A 167 -3.03 26.49 10.50
C ALA A 167 -4.15 27.23 9.74
N ASN A 168 -5.25 26.53 9.40
CA ASN A 168 -6.46 27.15 8.86
C ASN A 168 -7.36 27.82 9.94
N GLY A 169 -6.93 27.85 11.20
CA GLY A 169 -7.68 28.41 12.34
C GLY A 169 -8.73 27.47 12.95
N ALA A 170 -8.87 26.25 12.44
CA ALA A 170 -9.80 25.27 12.99
C ALA A 170 -9.32 24.78 14.37
N SER A 171 -10.23 24.72 15.33
CA SER A 171 -9.89 24.35 16.72
C SER A 171 -10.49 23.02 17.17
N THR A 172 -9.65 22.11 17.67
CA THR A 172 -10.07 20.87 18.33
C THR A 172 -9.90 21.00 19.84
N ARG A 173 -10.91 20.64 20.63
CA ARG A 173 -10.87 20.69 22.10
C ARG A 173 -10.80 19.30 22.71
N LEU A 174 -9.99 19.15 23.75
CA LEU A 174 -9.76 17.90 24.46
C LEU A 174 -10.16 18.06 25.94
N GLN A 175 -10.80 17.04 26.50
CA GLN A 175 -11.19 17.01 27.91
C GLN A 175 -10.68 15.74 28.58
N TYR A 176 -10.34 15.85 29.87
CA TYR A 176 -9.77 14.76 30.64
C TYR A 176 -10.50 14.59 31.97
N ASP A 177 -10.50 13.36 32.48
CA ASP A 177 -10.92 13.08 33.86
C ASP A 177 -9.84 13.49 34.89
N GLY A 178 -10.10 13.24 36.18
CA GLY A 178 -9.17 13.54 37.26
C GLY A 178 -7.85 12.74 37.22
N HIS A 179 -7.82 11.61 36.51
CA HIS A 179 -6.65 10.76 36.31
C HIS A 179 -5.89 11.07 35.01
N ALA A 180 -6.26 12.16 34.32
CA ALA A 180 -5.69 12.56 33.04
C ALA A 180 -6.02 11.61 31.87
N ASN A 181 -7.05 10.78 31.98
CA ASN A 181 -7.55 10.01 30.83
C ASN A 181 -8.40 10.91 29.94
N LEU A 182 -8.19 10.85 28.62
CA LEU A 182 -8.95 11.61 27.64
C LEU A 182 -10.41 11.14 27.60
N THR A 183 -11.38 11.99 27.90
CA THR A 183 -12.81 11.64 27.94
C THR A 183 -13.60 12.19 26.75
N ASN A 184 -13.14 13.28 26.14
CA ASN A 184 -13.81 13.89 25.00
C ASN A 184 -12.82 14.55 24.03
N ILE A 185 -13.10 14.43 22.72
CA ILE A 185 -12.51 15.25 21.67
C ILE A 185 -13.65 15.92 20.91
N ALA A 186 -13.71 17.24 20.92
CA ALA A 186 -14.68 18.03 20.15
C ALA A 186 -13.97 18.67 18.95
N GLN A 187 -14.40 18.31 17.76
CA GLN A 187 -13.82 18.73 16.49
C GLN A 187 -14.48 20.02 15.97
N PRO A 188 -13.78 20.80 15.11
CA PRO A 188 -14.28 22.03 14.49
C PRO A 188 -15.64 21.91 13.79
N ASN A 189 -15.93 20.76 13.18
CA ASN A 189 -17.20 20.49 12.51
C ASN A 189 -18.35 20.09 13.47
N GLY A 190 -18.13 20.16 14.79
CA GLY A 190 -19.09 19.76 15.82
C GLY A 190 -19.05 18.28 16.20
N GLY A 191 -18.23 17.47 15.53
CA GLY A 191 -18.03 16.06 15.85
C GLY A 191 -17.48 15.84 17.24
N GLN A 192 -17.98 14.83 17.95
CA GLN A 192 -17.51 14.50 19.29
C GLN A 192 -17.16 13.03 19.44
N TRP A 193 -15.92 12.77 19.84
CA TRP A 193 -15.52 11.47 20.37
C TRP A 193 -15.69 11.46 21.88
N ARG A 194 -16.21 10.37 22.43
CA ARG A 194 -16.35 10.17 23.88
C ARG A 194 -15.70 8.85 24.29
N TYR A 195 -15.00 8.86 25.41
CA TYR A 195 -14.31 7.70 25.93
C TYR A 195 -14.62 7.51 27.41
N GLU A 196 -14.80 6.25 27.81
CA GLU A 196 -14.93 5.86 29.21
C GLU A 196 -13.76 4.98 29.60
N HIS A 197 -13.27 5.15 30.83
CA HIS A 197 -12.13 4.42 31.36
C HIS A 197 -12.50 3.78 32.70
N ASP A 198 -11.82 2.68 33.04
CA ASP A 198 -11.87 2.14 34.40
C ASP A 198 -10.89 2.87 35.33
N GLY A 199 -10.89 2.48 36.61
CA GLY A 199 -10.00 3.08 37.62
C GLY A 199 -8.50 2.83 37.40
N LEU A 200 -8.12 1.98 36.44
CA LEU A 200 -6.73 1.77 36.01
C LEU A 200 -6.39 2.56 34.73
N GLY A 201 -7.30 3.41 34.25
CA GLY A 201 -7.12 4.20 33.02
C GLY A 201 -7.28 3.38 31.73
N ARG A 202 -7.84 2.17 31.79
CA ARG A 202 -8.06 1.33 30.60
C ARG A 202 -9.39 1.70 29.96
N ARG A 203 -9.41 1.87 28.64
CA ARG A 203 -10.59 2.30 27.89
C ARG A 203 -11.68 1.23 27.88
N LEU A 204 -12.83 1.49 28.50
CA LEU A 204 -14.02 0.63 28.53
C LEU A 204 -14.94 0.83 27.32
N SER A 205 -15.05 2.06 26.83
CA SER A 205 -15.86 2.38 25.66
C SER A 205 -15.27 3.52 24.83
N ALA A 206 -15.58 3.53 23.55
CA ALA A 206 -15.31 4.62 22.61
C ALA A 206 -16.57 4.87 21.77
N THR A 207 -17.10 6.09 21.80
CA THR A 207 -18.23 6.51 20.98
C THR A 207 -17.77 7.56 19.99
N ASN A 208 -18.01 7.33 18.70
CA ASN A 208 -17.65 8.26 17.64
C ASN A 208 -18.72 9.38 17.45
N PRO A 209 -18.43 10.41 16.63
CA PRO A 209 -19.34 11.51 16.32
C PRO A 209 -20.74 11.13 15.82
N ILE A 210 -20.90 9.98 15.15
CA ILE A 210 -22.21 9.50 14.68
C ILE A 210 -22.95 8.63 15.72
N GLY A 211 -22.38 8.47 16.92
CA GLY A 211 -22.96 7.70 18.02
C GLY A 211 -22.64 6.20 18.01
N ALA A 212 -21.82 5.73 17.08
CA ALA A 212 -21.39 4.33 17.05
C ALA A 212 -20.43 4.04 18.21
N GLN A 213 -20.74 3.03 19.03
CA GLN A 213 -20.00 2.72 20.25
C GLN A 213 -19.27 1.36 20.14
N THR A 214 -17.98 1.35 20.46
CA THR A 214 -17.19 0.12 20.68
C THR A 214 -16.93 -0.04 22.17
N THR A 215 -17.05 -1.27 22.70
CA THR A 215 -16.76 -1.58 24.10
C THR A 215 -15.65 -2.62 24.23
N TYR A 216 -14.89 -2.51 25.33
CA TYR A 216 -13.70 -3.31 25.60
C TYR A 216 -13.82 -3.98 26.96
N SER A 217 -13.37 -5.23 27.07
CA SER A 217 -13.33 -5.97 28.33
C SER A 217 -11.93 -6.50 28.59
N TYR A 218 -11.44 -6.36 29.82
CA TYR A 218 -10.08 -6.74 30.21
C TYR A 218 -10.07 -7.74 31.35
N THR A 219 -9.00 -8.52 31.46
CA THR A 219 -8.67 -9.24 32.69
C THR A 219 -8.23 -8.27 33.80
N SER A 220 -8.07 -8.77 35.02
CA SER A 220 -7.44 -8.00 36.11
C SER A 220 -5.98 -7.63 35.83
N ARG A 221 -5.29 -8.38 34.95
CA ARG A 221 -3.91 -8.07 34.53
C ARG A 221 -3.81 -7.00 33.45
N GLY A 222 -4.93 -6.66 32.78
CA GLY A 222 -4.94 -5.71 31.66
C GLY A 222 -5.04 -6.33 30.28
N ASP A 223 -5.13 -7.66 30.16
CA ASP A 223 -5.26 -8.33 28.87
C ASP A 223 -6.65 -8.08 28.26
N LEU A 224 -6.73 -7.59 27.02
CA LEU A 224 -8.00 -7.39 26.31
C LEU A 224 -8.62 -8.75 25.94
N VAL A 225 -9.77 -9.11 26.51
CA VAL A 225 -10.43 -10.42 26.29
C VAL A 225 -11.65 -10.37 25.39
N ALA A 226 -12.26 -9.20 25.23
CA ALA A 226 -13.35 -9.01 24.28
C ALA A 226 -13.39 -7.58 23.75
N LEU A 227 -13.71 -7.45 22.47
CA LEU A 227 -14.02 -6.21 21.79
C LEU A 227 -15.38 -6.38 21.14
N ARG A 228 -16.34 -5.51 21.49
CA ARG A 228 -17.66 -5.49 20.87
C ARG A 228 -17.84 -4.21 20.07
N ASP A 229 -18.06 -4.34 18.78
CA ASP A 229 -18.23 -3.23 17.85
C ASP A 229 -19.64 -2.59 17.95
N ALA A 230 -19.87 -1.53 17.16
CA ALA A 230 -21.10 -0.75 17.20
C ALA A 230 -22.33 -1.41 16.58
N ILE A 231 -22.15 -2.45 15.77
CA ILE A 231 -23.27 -3.25 15.26
C ILE A 231 -23.60 -4.39 16.22
N GLY A 232 -22.65 -4.79 17.09
CA GLY A 232 -22.79 -5.84 18.08
C GLY A 232 -21.88 -7.06 17.88
N GLY A 233 -21.05 -7.07 16.84
CA GLY A 233 -20.07 -8.12 16.58
C GLY A 233 -19.04 -8.18 17.71
N THR A 234 -18.68 -9.38 18.17
CA THR A 234 -17.81 -9.55 19.34
C THR A 234 -16.60 -10.43 19.02
N ALA A 235 -15.43 -9.82 18.95
CA ALA A 235 -14.15 -10.54 18.90
C ALA A 235 -13.71 -10.94 20.32
N ARG A 236 -13.06 -12.10 20.45
CA ARG A 236 -12.53 -12.58 21.75
C ARG A 236 -11.08 -13.05 21.63
N TYR A 237 -10.33 -12.84 22.71
CA TYR A 237 -8.91 -13.14 22.79
C TYR A 237 -8.62 -13.94 24.06
N SER A 238 -7.68 -14.88 23.96
CA SER A 238 -7.16 -15.61 25.12
C SER A 238 -5.64 -15.59 25.10
N TYR A 239 -5.03 -15.57 26.28
CA TYR A 239 -3.59 -15.43 26.46
C TYR A 239 -3.06 -16.51 27.39
N ASP A 240 -1.77 -16.76 27.33
CA ASP A 240 -1.07 -17.56 28.32
C ASP A 240 -0.66 -16.75 29.56
N GLY A 241 0.17 -17.37 30.41
CA GLY A 241 0.71 -16.74 31.62
C GLY A 241 1.61 -15.54 31.33
N ASP A 242 2.30 -15.52 30.19
CA ASP A 242 3.26 -14.49 29.78
C ASP A 242 2.61 -13.39 28.93
N GLY A 243 1.29 -13.45 28.72
CA GLY A 243 0.54 -12.44 27.97
C GLY A 243 0.57 -12.66 26.45
N GLN A 244 0.93 -13.85 25.98
CA GLN A 244 0.98 -14.17 24.54
C GLN A 244 -0.39 -14.63 24.05
N LEU A 245 -0.85 -14.11 22.91
CA LEU A 245 -2.14 -14.47 22.34
C LEU A 245 -2.16 -15.94 21.93
N LEU A 246 -3.04 -16.75 22.52
CA LEU A 246 -3.23 -18.17 22.20
C LEU A 246 -4.33 -18.40 21.18
N GLN A 247 -5.45 -17.70 21.30
CA GLN A 247 -6.60 -17.85 20.41
C GLN A 247 -7.27 -16.50 20.14
N TYR A 248 -7.66 -16.33 18.89
CA TYR A 248 -8.52 -15.26 18.42
C TYR A 248 -9.82 -15.87 17.88
N HIS A 249 -10.95 -15.40 18.41
CA HIS A 249 -12.27 -15.69 17.88
C HIS A 249 -12.77 -14.43 17.19
N ASN A 250 -13.08 -14.54 15.89
CA ASN A 250 -13.75 -13.46 15.19
C ASN A 250 -15.24 -13.36 15.62
N PRO A 251 -15.93 -12.26 15.31
CA PRO A 251 -17.36 -12.11 15.56
C PRO A 251 -18.26 -13.24 15.03
N LYS A 252 -17.89 -13.95 13.95
CA LYS A 252 -18.58 -15.16 13.45
C LYS A 252 -18.33 -16.44 14.27
N GLY A 253 -17.37 -16.41 15.19
CA GLY A 253 -16.98 -17.55 16.03
C GLY A 253 -15.92 -18.48 15.43
N ALA A 254 -15.36 -18.13 14.26
CA ALA A 254 -14.21 -18.80 13.67
C ALA A 254 -12.95 -18.53 14.52
N ILE A 255 -12.08 -19.55 14.63
CA ILE A 255 -10.99 -19.56 15.60
C ILE A 255 -9.65 -19.64 14.89
N THR A 256 -8.78 -18.68 15.13
CA THR A 256 -7.34 -18.78 14.83
C THR A 256 -6.57 -19.08 16.11
N LYS A 257 -5.68 -20.07 16.07
CA LYS A 257 -4.84 -20.47 17.21
C LYS A 257 -3.38 -20.18 16.91
N LEU A 258 -2.68 -19.66 17.90
CA LEU A 258 -1.25 -19.38 17.85
C LEU A 258 -0.54 -20.24 18.88
N ARG A 259 0.66 -20.71 18.54
CA ARG A 259 1.52 -21.44 19.45
C ARG A 259 2.88 -20.78 19.53
N TRP A 260 3.30 -20.54 20.76
CA TRP A 260 4.56 -19.91 21.10
C TRP A 260 5.50 -20.93 21.74
N ALA A 261 6.80 -20.72 21.58
CA ALA A 261 7.83 -21.52 22.24
C ALA A 261 9.13 -20.73 22.39
N GLY A 262 10.03 -21.24 23.24
CA GLY A 262 11.33 -20.62 23.49
C GLY A 262 11.18 -19.22 24.11
N LEU A 263 12.01 -18.27 23.64
CA LEU A 263 11.97 -16.87 24.07
C LEU A 263 10.90 -16.09 23.29
N HIS A 264 9.64 -16.44 23.54
CA HIS A 264 8.46 -15.75 23.02
C HIS A 264 8.33 -15.73 21.48
N LYS A 265 8.75 -16.81 20.81
CA LYS A 265 8.70 -16.92 19.34
C LYS A 265 7.43 -17.64 18.88
N LEU A 266 6.74 -17.10 17.88
CA LEU A 266 5.59 -17.75 17.24
C LEU A 266 6.08 -18.92 16.40
N VAL A 267 5.69 -20.16 16.73
CA VAL A 267 6.17 -21.38 16.07
C VAL A 267 5.09 -22.11 15.26
N ALA A 268 3.82 -21.80 15.48
CA ALA A 268 2.73 -22.26 14.62
C ALA A 268 1.53 -21.31 14.64
N ARG A 269 0.86 -21.20 13.49
CA ARG A 269 -0.47 -20.60 13.32
C ARG A 269 -1.40 -21.66 12.76
N VAL A 270 -2.57 -21.83 13.37
CA VAL A 270 -3.67 -22.66 12.86
C VAL A 270 -4.85 -21.75 12.57
N ASP A 271 -5.26 -21.65 11.32
CA ASP A 271 -6.41 -20.83 10.93
C ASP A 271 -7.76 -21.53 11.19
N ALA A 272 -8.86 -20.85 10.89
CA ALA A 272 -10.21 -21.38 11.10
C ALA A 272 -10.56 -22.55 10.16
N ASN A 273 -9.86 -22.70 9.04
CA ASN A 273 -9.93 -23.86 8.14
C ASN A 273 -9.10 -25.05 8.63
N ARG A 274 -8.37 -24.87 9.74
CA ARG A 274 -7.41 -25.84 10.32
C ARG A 274 -6.15 -26.04 9.46
N ASN A 275 -5.86 -25.08 8.57
CA ASN A 275 -4.56 -25.05 7.89
C ASN A 275 -3.48 -24.63 8.90
N VAL A 276 -2.28 -25.19 8.74
CA VAL A 276 -1.19 -25.01 9.70
C VAL A 276 0.02 -24.41 8.99
N VAL A 277 0.46 -23.25 9.47
CA VAL A 277 1.74 -22.64 9.11
C VAL A 277 2.72 -22.85 10.26
N LEU A 278 3.95 -23.25 9.95
CA LEU A 278 5.01 -23.45 10.94
C LEU A 278 6.17 -22.49 10.70
N MET A 279 6.72 -21.93 11.77
CA MET A 279 7.93 -21.11 11.72
C MET A 279 9.08 -21.83 12.45
N ARG A 280 10.31 -21.66 11.96
CA ARG A 280 11.54 -22.19 12.58
C ARG A 280 12.57 -21.09 12.72
N TYR A 281 13.28 -21.14 13.85
CA TYR A 281 14.27 -20.14 14.23
C TYR A 281 15.63 -20.80 14.49
N ASN A 282 16.72 -20.04 14.30
CA ASN A 282 18.06 -20.44 14.73
C ASN A 282 18.29 -20.15 16.23
N HIS A 283 19.53 -20.35 16.71
CA HIS A 283 19.91 -20.10 18.11
C HIS A 283 19.99 -18.60 18.46
N GLU A 284 19.99 -17.70 17.49
CA GLU A 284 19.82 -16.26 17.70
C GLU A 284 18.34 -15.83 17.59
N GLY A 285 17.41 -16.78 17.54
CA GLY A 285 15.98 -16.47 17.49
C GLY A 285 15.54 -15.78 16.20
N GLU A 286 16.34 -15.86 15.14
CA GLU A 286 16.05 -15.32 13.81
C GLU A 286 15.23 -16.32 13.00
N LEU A 287 14.24 -15.86 12.25
CA LEU A 287 13.45 -16.71 11.36
C LEU A 287 14.34 -17.23 10.22
N VAL A 288 14.40 -18.55 10.07
CA VAL A 288 15.18 -19.22 9.01
C VAL A 288 14.33 -20.07 8.08
N ARG A 289 13.09 -20.39 8.49
CA ARG A 289 12.18 -21.19 7.66
C ARG A 289 10.72 -20.94 7.99
N VAL A 290 9.91 -20.81 6.95
CA VAL A 290 8.45 -20.88 7.00
C VAL A 290 8.01 -22.12 6.26
N ILE A 291 7.11 -22.91 6.85
CA ILE A 291 6.49 -24.06 6.22
C ILE A 291 5.01 -23.74 6.08
N ASN A 292 4.53 -23.67 4.83
CA ASN A 292 3.14 -23.38 4.56
C ASN A 292 2.24 -24.60 4.84
N GLU A 293 0.95 -24.40 4.67
CA GLU A 293 -0.12 -25.37 4.90
C GLU A 293 -0.12 -26.60 3.97
N ALA A 294 0.67 -26.59 2.90
CA ALA A 294 0.97 -27.79 2.10
C ALA A 294 2.28 -28.49 2.48
N GLY A 295 3.06 -27.95 3.43
CA GLY A 295 4.38 -28.47 3.79
C GLY A 295 5.51 -27.97 2.89
N GLU A 296 5.24 -27.06 1.94
CA GLU A 296 6.26 -26.38 1.14
C GLU A 296 7.05 -25.44 2.05
N GLN A 297 8.33 -25.20 1.73
CA GLN A 297 9.25 -24.47 2.60
C GLN A 297 9.77 -23.23 1.92
N HIS A 298 9.68 -22.10 2.61
CA HIS A 298 10.43 -20.88 2.31
C HIS A 298 11.60 -20.81 3.26
N GLN A 299 12.83 -20.79 2.74
CA GLN A 299 14.06 -20.75 3.52
C GLN A 299 14.68 -19.36 3.44
N LEU A 300 15.11 -18.84 4.58
CA LEU A 300 15.79 -17.56 4.70
C LEU A 300 17.26 -17.85 5.03
N HIS A 301 18.16 -17.52 4.10
CA HIS A 301 19.60 -17.73 4.24
C HIS A 301 20.22 -16.47 4.82
N ARG A 302 20.95 -16.63 5.93
CA ARG A 302 21.62 -15.53 6.62
C ARG A 302 23.11 -15.79 6.67
N ASP A 303 23.89 -14.71 6.61
CA ASP A 303 25.32 -14.79 6.87
C ASP A 303 25.62 -14.87 8.37
N MET A 304 26.91 -14.85 8.71
CA MET A 304 27.38 -14.88 10.10
C MET A 304 26.90 -13.66 10.90
N VAL A 305 26.65 -12.51 10.26
CA VAL A 305 26.24 -11.28 10.93
C VAL A 305 24.72 -11.15 11.09
N GLY A 306 23.95 -12.15 10.66
CA GLY A 306 22.48 -12.20 10.76
C GLY A 306 21.77 -11.55 9.56
N THR A 307 22.53 -11.01 8.60
CA THR A 307 21.99 -10.35 7.41
C THR A 307 21.41 -11.38 6.46
N LEU A 308 20.23 -11.11 5.90
CA LEU A 308 19.57 -11.98 4.94
C LEU A 308 20.33 -11.95 3.61
N THR A 309 21.08 -12.99 3.27
CA THR A 309 21.88 -13.04 2.03
C THR A 309 21.19 -13.77 0.89
N GLY A 310 20.06 -14.42 1.16
CA GLY A 310 19.24 -14.99 0.12
C GLY A 310 18.02 -15.71 0.65
N GLU A 311 17.19 -16.17 -0.27
CA GLU A 311 15.96 -16.87 0.02
C GLU A 311 15.75 -18.01 -0.96
N THR A 312 15.13 -19.09 -0.49
CA THR A 312 14.54 -20.12 -1.37
C THR A 312 13.04 -20.08 -1.15
N THR A 313 12.29 -19.63 -2.14
CA THR A 313 10.84 -19.42 -2.03
C THR A 313 10.06 -20.74 -2.05
N PHE A 314 8.76 -20.71 -1.71
CA PHE A 314 7.88 -21.89 -1.80
C PHE A 314 7.84 -22.52 -3.20
N ASP A 315 7.97 -21.69 -4.24
CA ASP A 315 7.93 -22.09 -5.64
C ASP A 315 9.32 -22.47 -6.20
N GLY A 316 10.35 -22.46 -5.35
CA GLY A 316 11.70 -22.96 -5.63
C GLY A 316 12.67 -21.92 -6.18
N ARG A 317 12.27 -20.65 -6.28
CA ARG A 317 13.12 -19.56 -6.76
C ARG A 317 14.22 -19.29 -5.76
N GLU A 318 15.41 -19.00 -6.26
CA GLU A 318 16.55 -18.57 -5.45
C GLU A 318 16.72 -17.06 -5.60
N LEU A 319 16.61 -16.34 -4.50
CA LEU A 319 16.93 -14.92 -4.43
C LEU A 319 18.25 -14.77 -3.69
N ARG A 320 19.14 -13.90 -4.17
CA ARG A 320 20.43 -13.60 -3.54
C ARG A 320 20.59 -12.10 -3.37
N TYR A 321 21.14 -11.72 -2.22
CA TYR A 321 21.36 -10.34 -1.85
C TYR A 321 22.83 -10.14 -1.49
N ARG A 322 23.44 -9.08 -2.02
CA ARG A 322 24.79 -8.64 -1.64
C ARG A 322 24.68 -7.29 -0.96
N TYR A 323 25.51 -7.10 0.05
CA TYR A 323 25.51 -5.91 0.88
C TYR A 323 26.86 -5.20 0.82
N ASP A 324 26.83 -3.88 0.95
CA ASP A 324 28.03 -3.12 1.32
C ASP A 324 28.35 -3.28 2.81
N LEU A 325 29.44 -2.64 3.27
CA LEU A 325 29.86 -2.72 4.67
C LEU A 325 28.88 -2.04 5.63
N ALA A 326 28.06 -1.09 5.16
CA ALA A 326 27.03 -0.39 5.95
C ALA A 326 25.68 -1.13 5.96
N GLY A 327 25.61 -2.33 5.35
CA GLY A 327 24.39 -3.15 5.33
C GLY A 327 23.34 -2.70 4.32
N GLN A 328 23.72 -1.90 3.32
CA GLN A 328 22.83 -1.54 2.20
C GLN A 328 22.91 -2.60 1.10
N VAL A 329 21.79 -2.92 0.46
CA VAL A 329 21.74 -3.91 -0.63
C VAL A 329 22.40 -3.31 -1.87
N VAL A 330 23.55 -3.81 -2.29
CA VAL A 330 24.24 -3.37 -3.52
C VAL A 330 23.94 -4.24 -4.73
N ARG A 331 23.41 -5.46 -4.51
CA ARG A 331 22.94 -6.32 -5.61
C ARG A 331 21.81 -7.23 -5.16
N THR A 332 20.77 -7.33 -5.99
CA THR A 332 19.81 -8.43 -5.96
C THR A 332 20.02 -9.32 -7.18
N GLU A 333 19.86 -10.63 -7.04
CA GLU A 333 19.97 -11.60 -8.14
C GLU A 333 18.92 -12.70 -7.97
N SER A 334 18.29 -13.13 -9.06
CA SER A 334 17.24 -14.16 -9.05
C SER A 334 17.70 -15.48 -9.72
N GLY A 335 16.85 -16.50 -9.65
CA GLY A 335 17.06 -17.80 -10.31
C GLY A 335 17.07 -17.73 -11.83
N ALA A 336 16.43 -16.70 -12.42
CA ALA A 336 16.45 -16.43 -13.86
C ALA A 336 17.76 -15.78 -14.34
N GLN A 337 18.72 -15.54 -13.42
CA GLN A 337 19.95 -14.77 -13.62
C GLN A 337 19.72 -13.27 -13.83
N ASP A 338 18.49 -12.80 -13.69
CA ASP A 338 18.17 -11.38 -13.57
C ASP A 338 18.90 -10.82 -12.34
N TRP A 339 19.40 -9.60 -12.46
CA TRP A 339 20.08 -8.92 -11.39
C TRP A 339 19.83 -7.42 -11.46
N THR A 340 20.04 -6.79 -10.31
CA THR A 340 19.95 -5.35 -10.18
C THR A 340 21.07 -4.91 -9.26
N ASP A 341 21.97 -4.07 -9.74
CA ASP A 341 23.00 -3.43 -8.94
C ASP A 341 22.50 -2.05 -8.47
N PHE A 342 22.80 -1.70 -7.23
CA PHE A 342 22.38 -0.46 -6.59
C PHE A 342 23.60 0.35 -6.17
N SER A 343 23.56 1.65 -6.46
CA SER A 343 24.58 2.61 -6.04
C SER A 343 23.98 3.65 -5.10
N TYR A 344 24.71 3.97 -4.03
CA TYR A 344 24.28 4.93 -3.02
C TYR A 344 25.25 6.10 -2.92
N ASP A 345 24.75 7.28 -2.57
CA ASP A 345 25.61 8.39 -2.16
C ASP A 345 26.11 8.25 -0.72
N ALA A 346 26.93 9.20 -0.26
CA ALA A 346 27.50 9.13 1.08
C ALA A 346 26.47 9.20 2.21
N ALA A 347 25.27 9.73 1.94
CA ALA A 347 24.15 9.79 2.88
C ALA A 347 23.27 8.52 2.83
N GLY A 348 23.64 7.51 2.04
CA GLY A 348 22.90 6.25 1.90
C GLY A 348 21.65 6.35 1.02
N ARG A 349 21.56 7.37 0.15
CA ARG A 349 20.43 7.55 -0.77
C ARG A 349 20.74 6.89 -2.11
N LEU A 350 19.77 6.16 -2.68
CA LEU A 350 19.92 5.45 -3.95
C LEU A 350 20.13 6.46 -5.09
N ILE A 351 21.28 6.44 -5.76
CA ILE A 351 21.59 7.37 -6.88
C ILE A 351 21.55 6.70 -8.25
N ALA A 352 21.73 5.38 -8.32
CA ALA A 352 21.62 4.63 -9.56
C ALA A 352 21.19 3.19 -9.33
N ARG A 353 20.49 2.65 -10.32
CA ARG A 353 20.10 1.25 -10.43
C ARG A 353 20.43 0.75 -11.83
N GLU A 354 21.29 -0.26 -11.93
CA GLU A 354 21.64 -0.94 -13.18
C GLU A 354 20.93 -2.29 -13.24
N LEU A 355 20.28 -2.58 -14.37
CA LEU A 355 19.48 -3.77 -14.61
C LEU A 355 20.25 -4.77 -15.49
N ASP A 356 19.84 -6.03 -15.49
CA ASP A 356 20.50 -7.11 -16.23
C ASP A 356 20.42 -6.98 -17.76
N ASP A 357 19.43 -6.22 -18.26
CA ASP A 357 19.32 -5.85 -19.67
C ASP A 357 20.29 -4.71 -20.08
N GLY A 358 21.10 -4.22 -19.15
CA GLY A 358 22.07 -3.13 -19.33
C GLY A 358 21.44 -1.74 -19.31
N THR A 359 20.16 -1.61 -18.99
CA THR A 359 19.54 -0.30 -18.76
C THR A 359 19.86 0.23 -17.37
N GLU A 360 19.94 1.55 -17.26
CA GLU A 360 20.24 2.25 -16.02
C GLU A 360 19.12 3.24 -15.71
N GLU A 361 18.81 3.36 -14.42
CA GLU A 361 17.99 4.40 -13.86
C GLU A 361 18.79 5.21 -12.85
N THR A 362 18.64 6.54 -12.86
CA THR A 362 19.38 7.43 -11.95
C THR A 362 18.45 8.33 -11.15
N PHE A 363 18.90 8.75 -9.98
CA PHE A 363 18.12 9.51 -9.01
C PHE A 363 18.95 10.66 -8.44
N ALA A 364 18.33 11.83 -8.28
CA ALA A 364 18.98 12.99 -7.66
C ALA A 364 18.10 13.60 -6.57
N TYR A 365 18.76 14.12 -5.54
CA TYR A 365 18.16 14.65 -4.33
C TYR A 365 18.55 16.10 -4.10
N ASN A 366 17.70 16.85 -3.39
CA ASN A 366 18.04 18.17 -2.88
C ASN A 366 18.85 18.07 -1.56
N ALA A 367 19.22 19.21 -0.97
CA ALA A 367 20.06 19.24 0.25
C ALA A 367 19.32 18.73 1.49
N ARG A 368 17.98 18.67 1.45
CA ARG A 368 17.14 18.00 2.47
C ARG A 368 17.03 16.48 2.29
N GLY A 369 17.58 15.93 1.20
CA GLY A 369 17.48 14.50 0.88
C GLY A 369 16.17 14.07 0.23
N GLU A 370 15.42 15.00 -0.33
CA GLU A 370 14.18 14.74 -1.04
C GLU A 370 14.44 14.52 -2.54
N LEU A 371 13.78 13.52 -3.13
CA LEU A 371 13.93 13.20 -4.55
C LEU A 371 13.39 14.34 -5.42
N ILE A 372 14.24 14.85 -6.33
CA ILE A 372 13.91 15.94 -7.27
C ILE A 372 14.03 15.53 -8.74
N ARG A 373 14.73 14.44 -9.05
CA ARG A 373 14.86 13.93 -10.42
C ARG A 373 15.04 12.42 -10.43
N ALA A 374 14.39 11.76 -11.37
CA ALA A 374 14.62 10.36 -11.73
C ALA A 374 14.70 10.22 -13.25
N GLU A 375 15.56 9.33 -13.76
CA GLU A 375 15.75 9.11 -15.19
C GLU A 375 15.78 7.63 -15.54
N SER A 376 15.29 7.29 -16.74
CA SER A 376 15.41 5.96 -17.32
C SER A 376 15.44 6.05 -18.85
N ALA A 377 15.56 4.91 -19.53
CA ALA A 377 15.39 4.82 -20.98
C ALA A 377 14.02 5.33 -21.49
N ALA A 378 13.01 5.46 -20.61
CA ALA A 378 11.70 5.98 -20.98
C ALA A 378 11.63 7.52 -20.98
N GLY A 379 12.41 8.18 -20.13
CA GLY A 379 12.36 9.64 -19.99
C GLY A 379 12.95 10.18 -18.68
N THR A 380 12.72 11.48 -18.44
CA THR A 380 13.14 12.20 -17.24
C THR A 380 11.93 12.68 -16.47
N PHE A 381 11.95 12.47 -15.15
CA PHE A 381 10.89 12.77 -14.20
C PHE A 381 11.43 13.76 -13.17
N ARG A 382 10.82 14.94 -13.03
CA ARG A 382 11.30 15.99 -12.13
C ARG A 382 10.21 16.39 -11.14
N PHE A 383 10.63 16.67 -9.91
CA PHE A 383 9.76 17.06 -8.80
C PHE A 383 10.25 18.39 -8.23
N GLU A 384 9.39 19.41 -8.29
CA GLU A 384 9.61 20.68 -7.59
C GLU A 384 8.85 20.63 -6.28
N ARG A 385 9.51 21.09 -5.20
CA ARG A 385 8.98 21.02 -3.84
C ARG A 385 8.94 22.41 -3.22
N ASP A 386 7.95 22.63 -2.36
CA ASP A 386 7.91 23.83 -1.53
C ASP A 386 8.81 23.71 -0.29
N ALA A 387 8.83 24.76 0.54
CA ALA A 387 9.63 24.81 1.76
C ALA A 387 9.20 23.77 2.82
N LEU A 388 8.03 23.14 2.69
CA LEU A 388 7.59 22.02 3.55
C LEU A 388 7.96 20.66 2.96
N GLY A 389 8.52 20.60 1.75
CA GLY A 389 8.88 19.37 1.05
C GLY A 389 7.74 18.76 0.23
N ARG A 390 6.58 19.45 0.11
CA ARG A 390 5.43 18.96 -0.67
C ARG A 390 5.70 19.16 -2.15
N THR A 391 5.41 18.16 -2.99
CA THR A 391 5.54 18.27 -4.45
C THR A 391 4.51 19.27 -4.99
N VAL A 392 4.98 20.41 -5.49
CA VAL A 392 4.15 21.45 -6.13
C VAL A 392 4.13 21.34 -7.65
N ARG A 393 5.10 20.63 -8.24
CA ARG A 393 5.10 20.29 -9.66
C ARG A 393 5.74 18.93 -9.89
N GLU A 394 5.07 18.10 -10.68
CA GLU A 394 5.64 16.89 -11.27
C GLU A 394 5.73 17.06 -12.78
N ALA A 395 6.92 16.95 -13.35
CA ALA A 395 7.17 17.04 -14.79
C ALA A 395 7.71 15.72 -15.36
N GLN A 396 7.07 15.22 -16.42
CA GLN A 396 7.31 13.94 -17.09
C GLN A 396 7.71 14.20 -18.54
N THR A 397 9.01 14.15 -18.83
CA THR A 397 9.57 14.34 -20.18
C THR A 397 9.82 12.99 -20.83
N LEU A 398 9.09 12.69 -21.91
CA LEU A 398 9.31 11.50 -22.73
C LEU A 398 9.74 11.94 -24.13
N ARG A 399 10.93 11.50 -24.57
CA ARG A 399 11.60 12.03 -25.77
C ARG A 399 11.65 13.57 -25.68
N ASP A 400 11.06 14.28 -26.64
CA ASP A 400 11.08 15.75 -26.70
C ASP A 400 9.79 16.41 -26.18
N LYS A 401 8.84 15.64 -25.62
CA LYS A 401 7.54 16.16 -25.17
C LYS A 401 7.41 16.03 -23.66
N GLU A 402 7.26 17.17 -23.00
CA GLU A 402 6.99 17.26 -21.56
C GLU A 402 5.49 17.38 -21.27
N HIS A 403 5.03 16.65 -20.26
CA HIS A 403 3.77 16.90 -19.59
C HIS A 403 4.02 17.14 -18.11
N TRP A 404 3.23 17.99 -17.47
CA TRP A 404 3.39 18.34 -16.07
C TRP A 404 2.04 18.45 -15.35
N VAL A 405 2.10 18.31 -14.03
CA VAL A 405 1.01 18.54 -13.09
C VAL A 405 1.52 19.48 -12.00
N ASP A 406 0.87 20.64 -11.87
CA ASP A 406 1.10 21.63 -10.81
C ASP A 406 0.02 21.49 -9.74
N VAL A 407 0.40 21.61 -8.47
CA VAL A 407 -0.48 21.49 -7.31
C VAL A 407 -0.28 22.67 -6.36
N THR A 408 -1.37 23.16 -5.77
CA THR A 408 -1.33 24.16 -4.70
C THR A 408 -2.03 23.62 -3.46
N PHE A 409 -1.47 23.93 -2.28
CA PHE A 409 -1.97 23.51 -0.98
C PHE A 409 -2.54 24.69 -0.20
N ASP A 410 -3.47 24.42 0.71
CA ASP A 410 -3.87 25.37 1.74
C ASP A 410 -2.91 25.35 2.95
N ALA A 411 -3.24 26.16 3.96
CA ALA A 411 -2.44 26.28 5.17
C ALA A 411 -2.34 24.98 5.99
N ASN A 412 -3.29 24.05 5.85
CA ASN A 412 -3.25 22.74 6.51
C ASN A 412 -2.54 21.67 5.66
N GLY A 413 -2.05 22.03 4.47
CA GLY A 413 -1.42 21.08 3.56
C GLY A 413 -2.39 20.27 2.71
N GLU A 414 -3.66 20.68 2.63
CA GLU A 414 -4.64 20.04 1.78
C GLU A 414 -4.57 20.58 0.35
N ARG A 415 -4.69 19.70 -0.67
CA ARG A 415 -4.69 20.12 -2.08
C ARG A 415 -5.93 20.96 -2.39
N ILE A 416 -5.75 22.19 -2.88
CA ILE A 416 -6.83 23.12 -3.28
C ILE A 416 -6.85 23.45 -4.76
N ARG A 417 -5.78 23.16 -5.50
CA ARG A 417 -5.73 23.35 -6.95
C ARG A 417 -4.82 22.32 -7.60
N ARG A 418 -5.23 21.83 -8.77
CA ARG A 418 -4.41 21.06 -9.71
C ARG A 418 -4.50 21.71 -11.09
N THR A 419 -3.38 21.91 -11.77
CA THR A 419 -3.36 22.36 -13.18
C THR A 419 -2.44 21.44 -13.96
N THR A 420 -2.79 21.10 -15.21
CA THR A 420 -1.96 20.22 -16.02
C THR A 420 -1.52 20.85 -17.33
N SER A 421 -0.46 20.29 -17.92
CA SER A 421 0.06 20.71 -19.23
C SER A 421 -0.93 20.63 -20.40
N LEU A 422 -2.06 19.92 -20.25
CA LEU A 422 -3.13 19.87 -21.25
C LEU A 422 -4.20 20.96 -21.05
N GLY A 423 -4.01 21.87 -20.08
CA GLY A 423 -4.92 22.98 -19.80
C GLY A 423 -6.08 22.61 -18.87
N HIS A 424 -6.10 21.40 -18.32
CA HIS A 424 -7.11 20.99 -17.34
C HIS A 424 -6.82 21.59 -15.97
N ARG A 425 -7.89 22.01 -15.28
CA ARG A 425 -7.80 22.62 -13.96
C ARG A 425 -8.84 22.03 -13.02
N GLU A 426 -8.40 21.72 -11.81
CA GLU A 426 -9.25 21.39 -10.67
C GLU A 426 -9.05 22.47 -9.60
N GLU A 427 -10.15 22.96 -9.02
CA GLU A 427 -10.13 23.79 -7.83
C GLU A 427 -11.06 23.22 -6.76
N VAL A 428 -10.57 23.13 -5.52
CA VAL A 428 -11.25 22.46 -4.42
C VAL A 428 -11.49 23.44 -3.28
N LEU A 429 -12.74 23.52 -2.81
CA LEU A 429 -13.06 24.17 -1.55
C LEU A 429 -13.22 23.11 -0.46
N ARG A 430 -12.64 23.37 0.70
CA ARG A 430 -12.61 22.47 1.85
C ARG A 430 -13.23 23.11 3.08
N ASP A 431 -13.80 22.29 3.95
CA ASP A 431 -14.25 22.75 5.25
C ASP A 431 -13.09 22.85 6.26
N ALA A 432 -13.40 23.23 7.49
CA ALA A 432 -12.41 23.37 8.57
C ALA A 432 -11.68 22.06 8.92
N MET A 433 -12.25 20.91 8.56
CA MET A 433 -11.68 19.58 8.78
C MET A 433 -10.93 19.04 7.54
N GLY A 434 -10.82 19.83 6.47
CA GLY A 434 -10.17 19.41 5.22
C GLY A 434 -11.11 18.65 4.28
N ALA A 435 -12.37 18.41 4.65
CA ALA A 435 -13.30 17.67 3.81
C ALA A 435 -13.72 18.50 2.60
N ARG A 436 -13.71 17.88 1.42
CA ARG A 436 -14.13 18.49 0.16
C ARG A 436 -15.60 18.88 0.22
N THR A 437 -15.90 20.14 -0.12
CA THR A 437 -17.27 20.70 -0.17
C THR A 437 -17.67 21.15 -1.57
N ARG A 438 -16.69 21.53 -2.41
CA ARG A 438 -16.90 21.91 -3.82
C ARG A 438 -15.67 21.58 -4.65
N THR A 439 -15.90 21.15 -5.88
CA THR A 439 -14.89 20.98 -6.93
C THR A 439 -15.32 21.73 -8.17
N LEU A 440 -14.44 22.55 -8.74
CA LEU A 440 -14.65 23.19 -10.03
C LEU A 440 -13.64 22.61 -11.03
N LEU A 441 -14.13 21.96 -12.07
CA LEU A 441 -13.33 21.37 -13.14
C LEU A 441 -13.39 22.25 -14.38
N ASP A 442 -12.24 22.56 -14.97
CA ASP A 442 -12.06 23.36 -16.18
C ASP A 442 -12.77 24.74 -16.19
N GLY A 443 -13.11 25.25 -15.01
CA GLY A 443 -13.66 26.59 -14.79
C GLY A 443 -15.19 26.70 -14.86
N ASP A 444 -15.89 25.70 -15.41
CA ASP A 444 -17.34 25.73 -15.61
C ASP A 444 -18.07 24.46 -15.15
N HIS A 445 -17.36 23.37 -14.88
CA HIS A 445 -17.95 22.10 -14.43
C HIS A 445 -17.89 21.98 -12.90
N GLU A 446 -18.95 22.44 -12.23
CA GLU A 446 -19.06 22.43 -10.77
C GLU A 446 -19.63 21.12 -10.22
N VAL A 447 -19.03 20.62 -9.14
CA VAL A 447 -19.49 19.49 -8.34
C VAL A 447 -19.52 19.88 -6.87
N THR A 448 -20.65 19.70 -6.20
CA THR A 448 -20.80 19.98 -4.76
C THR A 448 -20.78 18.69 -3.97
N HIS A 449 -20.08 18.70 -2.84
CA HIS A 449 -19.86 17.53 -1.99
C HIS A 449 -20.45 17.79 -0.60
N SER A 450 -21.11 16.80 -0.02
CA SER A 450 -21.72 16.88 1.31
C SER A 450 -21.08 15.85 2.23
N PRO A 451 -20.05 16.21 3.03
CA PRO A 451 -19.48 15.31 4.01
C PRO A 451 -20.39 15.16 5.23
N ASP A 452 -20.34 14.01 5.90
CA ASP A 452 -20.83 13.89 7.27
C ASP A 452 -19.82 14.43 8.29
N VAL A 453 -20.18 14.35 9.57
CA VAL A 453 -19.33 14.81 10.67
C VAL A 453 -18.03 13.98 10.85
N LEU A 454 -17.91 12.83 10.17
CA LEU A 454 -16.68 12.03 10.11
C LEU A 454 -15.86 12.33 8.84
N GLY A 455 -16.30 13.25 7.98
CA GLY A 455 -15.64 13.61 6.72
C GLY A 455 -16.00 12.71 5.53
N ARG A 456 -16.91 11.74 5.69
CA ARG A 456 -17.29 10.83 4.60
C ARG A 456 -18.30 11.49 3.67
N GLU A 457 -18.10 11.40 2.35
CA GLU A 457 -19.03 11.97 1.38
C GLU A 457 -20.39 11.25 1.41
N THR A 458 -21.43 11.94 1.88
CA THR A 458 -22.83 11.44 1.90
C THR A 458 -23.63 11.82 0.66
N ALA A 459 -23.23 12.88 -0.04
CA ALA A 459 -23.82 13.23 -1.32
C ALA A 459 -22.84 13.99 -2.21
N ARG A 460 -23.03 13.82 -3.52
CA ARG A 460 -22.36 14.55 -4.59
C ARG A 460 -23.39 15.06 -5.58
N THR A 461 -23.40 16.35 -5.87
CA THR A 461 -24.30 16.97 -6.85
C THR A 461 -23.48 17.49 -8.03
N LEU A 462 -23.91 17.15 -9.24
CA LEU A 462 -23.22 17.38 -10.52
C LEU A 462 -23.73 18.67 -11.19
N ALA A 463 -22.97 19.16 -12.17
CA ALA A 463 -23.20 20.46 -12.83
C ALA A 463 -24.65 20.66 -13.36
N ASN A 464 -25.30 19.61 -13.89
CA ASN A 464 -26.67 19.68 -14.40
C ASN A 464 -27.71 19.06 -13.46
N GLY A 465 -27.41 18.98 -12.16
CA GLY A 465 -28.35 18.55 -11.13
C GLY A 465 -28.45 17.05 -10.91
N GLY A 466 -27.71 16.23 -11.68
CA GLY A 466 -27.51 14.81 -11.33
C GLY A 466 -26.92 14.69 -9.93
N ARG A 467 -27.23 13.60 -9.22
CA ARG A 467 -26.79 13.44 -7.82
C ARG A 467 -26.47 11.99 -7.49
N ILE A 468 -25.43 11.80 -6.66
CA ILE A 468 -25.05 10.52 -6.07
C ILE A 468 -25.20 10.66 -4.55
N GLU A 469 -25.87 9.73 -3.88
CA GLU A 469 -25.98 9.68 -2.42
C GLU A 469 -25.39 8.40 -1.85
N SER A 470 -24.64 8.52 -0.77
CA SER A 470 -24.00 7.42 -0.05
C SER A 470 -24.51 7.39 1.39
N HIS A 471 -24.89 6.20 1.86
CA HIS A 471 -25.18 5.95 3.26
C HIS A 471 -24.21 4.92 3.81
N TYR A 472 -23.85 5.09 5.08
CA TYR A 472 -22.91 4.23 5.77
C TYR A 472 -23.55 3.60 6.99
N ASP A 473 -23.09 2.40 7.33
CA ASP A 473 -23.43 1.78 8.60
C ASP A 473 -22.59 2.35 9.76
N PRO A 474 -22.88 1.97 11.02
CA PRO A 474 -22.12 2.45 12.18
C PRO A 474 -20.63 2.09 12.18
N LEU A 475 -20.19 1.10 11.38
CA LEU A 475 -18.78 0.70 11.27
C LEU A 475 -18.02 1.45 10.18
N GLY A 476 -18.68 2.28 9.37
CA GLY A 476 -18.01 2.98 8.28
C GLY A 476 -18.30 2.44 6.89
N ARG A 477 -18.99 1.30 6.77
CA ARG A 477 -19.12 0.59 5.49
C ARG A 477 -20.27 1.16 4.69
N LEU A 478 -20.11 1.27 3.37
CA LEU A 478 -21.18 1.72 2.46
C LEU A 478 -22.37 0.75 2.57
N SER A 479 -23.51 1.22 3.05
CA SER A 479 -24.74 0.41 3.20
C SER A 479 -25.73 0.65 2.07
N LYS A 480 -25.65 1.82 1.42
CA LYS A 480 -26.54 2.19 0.31
C LYS A 480 -25.90 3.23 -0.60
N ARG A 481 -26.13 3.12 -1.91
CA ARG A 481 -25.75 4.08 -2.93
C ARG A 481 -26.96 4.37 -3.82
N LEU A 482 -27.28 5.64 -4.04
CA LEU A 482 -28.35 6.07 -4.95
C LEU A 482 -27.80 7.02 -6.01
N THR A 483 -28.41 6.99 -7.18
CA THR A 483 -28.22 8.01 -8.22
C THR A 483 -29.56 8.69 -8.52
N TYR A 484 -29.52 9.95 -8.92
CA TYR A 484 -30.70 10.74 -9.28
C TYR A 484 -30.50 11.33 -10.67
N ASP A 485 -31.48 11.08 -11.55
CA ASP A 485 -31.53 11.64 -12.91
C ASP A 485 -32.60 12.72 -12.97
N THR A 486 -32.20 13.92 -13.38
CA THR A 486 -33.08 15.07 -13.54
C THR A 486 -34.16 14.89 -14.62
N ARG A 487 -33.98 13.93 -15.54
CA ARG A 487 -34.94 13.61 -16.60
C ARG A 487 -35.97 12.57 -16.18
N GLU A 488 -35.71 11.77 -15.16
CA GLU A 488 -36.58 10.65 -14.82
C GLU A 488 -37.78 11.04 -13.96
N GLN A 489 -38.96 10.60 -14.40
CA GLN A 489 -40.17 10.57 -13.59
C GLN A 489 -40.43 9.10 -13.20
N ARG A 490 -40.51 8.85 -11.89
CA ARG A 490 -40.54 7.53 -11.23
C ARG A 490 -41.34 6.46 -11.98
N ARG A 491 -40.74 5.27 -12.18
CA ARG A 491 -41.45 4.02 -12.51
C ARG A 491 -41.26 3.00 -11.37
N PRO A 492 -42.33 2.43 -10.79
CA PRO A 492 -42.20 1.37 -9.79
C PRO A 492 -41.72 0.04 -10.42
N THR A 493 -40.75 -0.63 -9.78
CA THR A 493 -40.19 -1.91 -10.24
C THR A 493 -40.95 -3.12 -9.65
N PRO A 494 -41.36 -4.11 -10.45
CA PRO A 494 -41.96 -5.35 -9.94
C PRO A 494 -40.91 -6.24 -9.22
N GLY A 495 -41.27 -6.81 -8.05
CA GLY A 495 -40.42 -7.79 -7.33
C GLY A 495 -39.54 -7.24 -6.19
N GLN A 496 -39.66 -5.95 -5.85
CA GLN A 496 -38.85 -5.33 -4.79
C GLN A 496 -39.23 -5.84 -3.38
N PRO A 497 -38.28 -6.32 -2.54
CA PRO A 497 -38.55 -6.74 -1.17
C PRO A 497 -38.98 -5.57 -0.26
N ASP A 498 -39.95 -5.79 0.63
CA ASP A 498 -40.58 -4.73 1.45
C ASP A 498 -39.60 -3.96 2.36
N TRP A 499 -38.47 -4.56 2.75
CA TRP A 499 -37.46 -3.93 3.62
C TRP A 499 -36.52 -2.94 2.91
N VAL A 500 -36.52 -2.92 1.57
CA VAL A 500 -35.64 -2.06 0.75
C VAL A 500 -36.13 -0.61 0.70
N GLY A 501 -37.40 -0.36 1.05
CA GLY A 501 -38.04 0.94 0.99
C GLY A 501 -38.35 1.40 -0.43
N LYS A 502 -39.31 2.31 -0.59
CA LYS A 502 -39.61 2.93 -1.89
C LYS A 502 -38.47 3.89 -2.27
N LEU A 503 -38.02 3.85 -3.52
CA LEU A 503 -37.10 4.85 -4.08
C LEU A 503 -37.66 6.28 -3.89
N ALA A 504 -36.78 7.21 -3.54
CA ALA A 504 -37.12 8.63 -3.48
C ALA A 504 -37.51 9.14 -4.89
N PRO A 505 -38.40 10.15 -5.00
CA PRO A 505 -38.70 10.79 -6.28
C PRO A 505 -37.42 11.28 -6.99
N GLY A 506 -37.26 10.98 -8.28
CA GLY A 506 -36.10 11.37 -9.10
C GLY A 506 -34.88 10.45 -8.99
N ALA A 507 -34.92 9.41 -8.15
CA ALA A 507 -33.85 8.41 -8.10
C ALA A 507 -33.87 7.51 -9.35
N GLY A 508 -32.74 7.42 -10.06
CA GLY A 508 -32.55 6.59 -11.24
C GLY A 508 -32.17 5.14 -10.88
N THR A 509 -31.10 4.97 -10.09
CA THR A 509 -30.65 3.63 -9.63
C THR A 509 -30.33 3.60 -8.14
N GLN A 510 -30.43 2.42 -7.53
CA GLN A 510 -30.03 2.19 -6.14
C GLN A 510 -29.32 0.83 -6.00
N ALA A 511 -28.24 0.82 -5.23
CA ALA A 511 -27.61 -0.38 -4.68
C ALA A 511 -27.66 -0.35 -3.14
N SER A 512 -27.89 -1.49 -2.51
CA SER A 512 -27.88 -1.66 -1.05
C SER A 512 -27.02 -2.86 -0.67
N TYR A 513 -26.14 -2.67 0.31
CA TYR A 513 -25.09 -3.61 0.67
C TYR A 513 -25.36 -4.16 2.07
N ARG A 514 -25.24 -5.48 2.22
CA ARG A 514 -25.35 -6.20 3.49
C ARG A 514 -24.05 -6.88 3.79
N TYR A 515 -23.62 -6.78 5.04
CA TYR A 515 -22.40 -7.40 5.53
C TYR A 515 -22.70 -8.33 6.69
N ASP A 516 -21.82 -9.29 6.92
CA ASP A 516 -21.81 -10.04 8.16
C ASP A 516 -21.06 -9.30 9.28
N TRP A 517 -20.92 -9.99 10.41
CA TRP A 517 -20.27 -9.51 11.63
C TRP A 517 -18.76 -9.35 11.51
N ASP A 518 -18.11 -9.99 10.52
CA ASP A 518 -16.67 -9.92 10.33
C ASP A 518 -16.26 -8.86 9.29
N GLY A 519 -17.22 -8.28 8.57
CA GLY A 519 -16.92 -7.30 7.54
C GLY A 519 -17.25 -7.75 6.12
N GLU A 520 -17.55 -9.04 5.92
CA GLU A 520 -17.68 -9.62 4.58
C GLU A 520 -19.00 -9.21 3.93
N LEU A 521 -18.97 -8.87 2.64
CA LEU A 521 -20.16 -8.50 1.88
C LEU A 521 -20.98 -9.75 1.59
N ILE A 522 -22.11 -9.96 2.27
CA ILE A 522 -22.95 -11.16 2.10
C ILE A 522 -24.10 -10.96 1.10
N GLY A 523 -24.45 -9.72 0.77
CA GLY A 523 -25.50 -9.48 -0.21
C GLY A 523 -25.53 -8.06 -0.77
N VAL A 524 -25.90 -7.96 -2.04
CA VAL A 524 -26.17 -6.69 -2.74
C VAL A 524 -27.56 -6.76 -3.36
N HIS A 525 -28.38 -5.74 -3.13
CA HIS A 525 -29.62 -5.54 -3.87
C HIS A 525 -29.46 -4.32 -4.77
N ASP A 526 -29.54 -4.52 -6.08
CA ASP A 526 -29.43 -3.46 -7.08
C ASP A 526 -30.73 -3.38 -7.91
N THR A 527 -31.24 -2.17 -8.12
CA THR A 527 -32.54 -1.96 -8.78
C THR A 527 -32.58 -2.41 -10.23
N LEU A 528 -31.43 -2.46 -10.91
CA LEU A 528 -31.32 -2.93 -12.29
C LEU A 528 -30.89 -4.40 -12.35
N ARG A 529 -29.95 -4.83 -11.49
CA ARG A 529 -29.34 -6.17 -11.53
C ARG A 529 -30.02 -7.22 -10.64
N GLY A 530 -30.95 -6.81 -9.78
CA GLY A 530 -31.59 -7.69 -8.79
C GLY A 530 -30.66 -8.00 -7.62
N ASN A 531 -30.92 -9.13 -6.96
CA ASN A 531 -30.11 -9.56 -5.80
C ASN A 531 -28.83 -10.27 -6.23
N THR A 532 -27.75 -10.09 -5.48
CA THR A 532 -26.54 -10.92 -5.53
C THR A 532 -26.19 -11.35 -4.11
N GLU A 533 -26.13 -12.66 -3.86
CA GLU A 533 -25.74 -13.22 -2.56
C GLU A 533 -24.30 -13.77 -2.62
N TYR A 534 -23.56 -13.59 -1.53
CA TYR A 534 -22.19 -14.06 -1.40
C TYR A 534 -22.04 -15.01 -0.22
N GLN A 535 -21.15 -15.99 -0.36
CA GLN A 535 -20.81 -16.92 0.70
C GLN A 535 -19.31 -17.05 0.81
N TYR A 536 -18.82 -17.19 2.04
CA TYR A 536 -17.39 -17.28 2.35
C TYR A 536 -17.11 -18.47 3.24
N ASP A 537 -15.88 -18.94 3.20
CA ASP A 537 -15.38 -19.90 4.16
C ASP A 537 -15.00 -19.22 5.50
N PRO A 538 -14.64 -20.00 6.55
CA PRO A 538 -14.26 -19.44 7.85
C PRO A 538 -13.04 -18.50 7.88
N VAL A 539 -12.22 -18.43 6.83
CA VAL A 539 -11.07 -17.51 6.74
C VAL A 539 -11.28 -16.38 5.73
N GLY A 540 -12.50 -16.25 5.19
CA GLY A 540 -12.93 -15.16 4.32
C GLY A 540 -12.70 -15.37 2.84
N GLN A 541 -12.44 -16.61 2.38
CA GLN A 541 -12.33 -16.90 0.95
C GLN A 541 -13.72 -17.01 0.31
N LEU A 542 -13.96 -16.33 -0.81
CA LEU A 542 -15.25 -16.32 -1.50
C LEU A 542 -15.60 -17.71 -2.07
N LEU A 543 -16.63 -18.37 -1.53
CA LEU A 543 -17.14 -19.68 -1.97
C LEU A 543 -18.24 -19.59 -3.03
N ALA A 544 -19.03 -18.51 -3.04
CA ALA A 544 -20.11 -18.34 -4.01
C ALA A 544 -20.41 -16.87 -4.26
N MET A 545 -20.66 -16.53 -5.52
CA MET A 545 -21.32 -15.30 -5.96
C MET A 545 -22.55 -15.70 -6.76
N VAL A 546 -23.74 -15.39 -6.25
CA VAL A 546 -25.02 -15.84 -6.79
C VAL A 546 -25.88 -14.62 -7.17
N PRO A 547 -25.67 -14.05 -8.37
CA PRO A 547 -26.54 -13.01 -8.90
C PRO A 547 -27.87 -13.58 -9.42
N GLU A 548 -28.94 -12.82 -9.29
CA GLU A 548 -30.30 -13.18 -9.71
C GLU A 548 -30.45 -13.16 -11.24
N GLN A 549 -29.81 -12.20 -11.91
CA GLN A 549 -29.94 -11.97 -13.34
C GLN A 549 -28.71 -12.41 -14.16
N ALA A 550 -27.77 -13.12 -13.55
CA ALA A 550 -26.56 -13.60 -14.22
C ALA A 550 -26.18 -15.01 -13.75
N ARG A 551 -25.16 -15.60 -14.37
CA ARG A 551 -24.69 -16.94 -14.02
C ARG A 551 -24.02 -16.90 -12.64
N LYS A 552 -24.42 -17.81 -11.74
CA LYS A 552 -23.72 -18.03 -10.47
C LYS A 552 -22.29 -18.54 -10.69
N GLU A 553 -21.38 -18.06 -9.87
CA GLU A 553 -20.00 -18.52 -9.80
C GLU A 553 -19.79 -19.18 -8.44
N LEU A 554 -19.32 -20.43 -8.46
CA LEU A 554 -19.10 -21.22 -7.26
C LEU A 554 -17.62 -21.60 -7.21
N PHE A 555 -17.03 -21.54 -6.04
CA PHE A 555 -15.61 -21.70 -5.81
C PHE A 555 -15.34 -22.68 -4.69
N LYS A 556 -14.16 -23.29 -4.76
CA LYS A 556 -13.56 -24.08 -3.70
C LYS A 556 -12.06 -23.76 -3.68
N TYR A 557 -11.43 -24.01 -2.54
CA TYR A 557 -10.01 -23.72 -2.34
C TYR A 557 -9.28 -24.97 -1.87
N ASP A 558 -8.04 -25.16 -2.33
CA ASP A 558 -7.14 -26.13 -1.73
C ASP A 558 -6.62 -25.63 -0.37
N LYS A 559 -5.83 -26.44 0.35
CA LYS A 559 -5.26 -26.01 1.64
C LYS A 559 -4.40 -24.76 1.50
N ARG A 560 -3.66 -24.63 0.38
CA ARG A 560 -2.85 -23.46 0.02
C ARG A 560 -3.69 -22.30 -0.49
N GLY A 561 -5.01 -22.38 -0.31
CA GLY A 561 -6.06 -21.49 -0.79
C GLY A 561 -6.02 -21.16 -2.28
N ASN A 562 -5.53 -22.07 -3.12
CA ASN A 562 -5.65 -21.91 -4.56
C ASN A 562 -7.09 -22.10 -5.02
N LEU A 563 -7.57 -21.15 -5.82
CA LEU A 563 -8.91 -21.10 -6.39
C LEU A 563 -9.19 -22.30 -7.32
N ALA A 564 -10.38 -22.88 -7.25
CA ALA A 564 -10.95 -23.78 -8.24
C ALA A 564 -12.47 -23.60 -8.36
N GLU A 565 -13.04 -23.89 -9.54
CA GLU A 565 -14.48 -23.83 -9.78
C GLU A 565 -15.19 -25.00 -9.09
N ALA A 566 -16.23 -24.72 -8.31
CA ALA A 566 -17.07 -25.76 -7.70
C ALA A 566 -18.11 -26.28 -8.70
N GLY A 567 -18.10 -27.59 -8.95
CA GLY A 567 -18.97 -28.25 -9.94
C GLY A 567 -18.48 -28.16 -11.40
N GLY A 568 -17.25 -27.66 -11.62
CA GLY A 568 -16.56 -27.74 -12.91
C GLY A 568 -16.05 -29.17 -13.21
N ARG A 569 -15.36 -29.34 -14.34
CA ARG A 569 -14.62 -30.57 -14.64
C ARG A 569 -13.64 -30.87 -13.50
N GLU A 570 -13.48 -32.15 -13.17
CA GLU A 570 -12.43 -32.56 -12.23
C GLU A 570 -11.07 -32.09 -12.76
N GLU A 571 -10.22 -31.55 -11.87
CA GLU A 571 -8.94 -30.94 -12.25
C GLU A 571 -9.05 -29.81 -13.30
N SER A 572 -10.11 -28.97 -13.23
CA SER A 572 -10.22 -27.76 -14.06
C SER A 572 -9.05 -26.81 -13.87
N ARG A 573 -8.35 -26.86 -12.72
CA ARG A 573 -7.13 -26.08 -12.46
C ARG A 573 -6.07 -26.96 -11.84
N VAL A 574 -4.84 -26.84 -12.34
CA VAL A 574 -3.66 -27.54 -11.83
C VAL A 574 -2.64 -26.50 -11.38
N TYR A 575 -2.17 -26.67 -10.14
CA TYR A 575 -1.21 -25.77 -9.52
C TYR A 575 0.08 -26.50 -9.16
N GLY A 576 1.20 -25.92 -9.57
CA GLY A 576 2.54 -26.34 -9.19
C GLY A 576 2.93 -25.93 -7.78
N LYS A 577 4.24 -25.98 -7.49
CA LYS A 577 4.82 -25.49 -6.23
C LYS A 577 4.62 -23.98 -6.07
N GLY A 578 4.44 -23.55 -4.82
CA GLY A 578 4.25 -22.16 -4.43
C GLY A 578 3.17 -21.43 -5.24
N ASN A 579 2.10 -22.17 -5.56
CA ASN A 579 0.84 -21.67 -6.07
C ASN A 579 0.85 -21.19 -7.53
N ARG A 580 1.81 -21.59 -8.37
CA ARG A 580 1.79 -21.28 -9.82
C ARG A 580 0.69 -22.05 -10.55
N LEU A 581 -0.13 -21.37 -11.36
CA LEU A 581 -1.17 -22.00 -12.18
C LEU A 581 -0.50 -22.60 -13.41
N GLU A 582 -0.54 -23.92 -13.60
CA GLU A 582 0.10 -24.61 -14.74
C GLU A 582 -0.91 -24.94 -15.84
N ARG A 583 -2.17 -25.18 -15.46
CA ARG A 583 -3.27 -25.45 -16.40
C ARG A 583 -4.58 -24.94 -15.85
N LYS A 584 -5.41 -24.34 -16.71
CA LYS A 584 -6.82 -24.07 -16.47
C LYS A 584 -7.63 -24.57 -17.66
N ASP A 585 -8.53 -25.51 -17.43
CA ASP A 585 -9.27 -26.24 -18.46
C ASP A 585 -8.28 -26.80 -19.51
N ASP A 586 -8.41 -26.42 -20.77
CA ASP A 586 -7.50 -26.83 -21.85
C ASP A 586 -6.33 -25.84 -22.04
N THR A 587 -6.29 -24.73 -21.29
CA THR A 587 -5.25 -23.70 -21.39
C THR A 587 -4.05 -24.00 -20.49
N HIS A 588 -2.85 -23.97 -21.06
CA HIS A 588 -1.57 -24.19 -20.40
C HIS A 588 -0.83 -22.89 -20.14
N TYR A 589 -0.12 -22.83 -19.00
CA TYR A 589 0.63 -21.66 -18.55
C TYR A 589 2.07 -22.06 -18.26
N VAL A 590 3.02 -21.31 -18.82
CA VAL A 590 4.46 -21.53 -18.63
C VAL A 590 5.04 -20.32 -17.93
N TRP A 591 5.88 -20.58 -16.92
CA TRP A 591 6.50 -19.57 -16.07
C TRP A 591 8.02 -19.65 -16.21
N ASP A 592 8.71 -18.54 -16.04
CA ASP A 592 10.16 -18.52 -15.91
C ASP A 592 10.63 -18.84 -14.48
N ASP A 593 11.95 -18.89 -14.29
CA ASP A 593 12.59 -19.20 -13.01
C ASP A 593 12.45 -18.08 -11.97
N ASP A 594 11.91 -16.91 -12.33
CA ASP A 594 11.52 -15.86 -11.38
C ASP A 594 10.01 -15.81 -11.09
N GLY A 595 9.25 -16.77 -11.62
CA GLY A 595 7.83 -16.90 -11.34
C GLY A 595 6.98 -15.88 -12.11
N ARG A 596 7.41 -15.51 -13.31
CA ARG A 596 6.67 -14.64 -14.22
C ARG A 596 6.11 -15.46 -15.37
N LEU A 597 4.86 -15.19 -15.75
CA LEU A 597 4.21 -15.88 -16.86
C LEU A 597 4.93 -15.52 -18.17
N ILE A 598 5.32 -16.51 -18.98
CA ILE A 598 6.03 -16.32 -20.26
C ILE A 598 5.27 -16.88 -21.46
N GLU A 599 4.37 -17.85 -21.26
CA GLU A 599 3.49 -18.37 -22.32
C GLU A 599 2.11 -18.74 -21.75
N LYS A 600 1.04 -18.37 -22.47
CA LYS A 600 -0.31 -18.89 -22.28
C LYS A 600 -0.77 -19.51 -23.60
N ARG A 601 -1.13 -20.79 -23.58
CA ARG A 601 -1.47 -21.57 -24.77
C ARG A 601 -2.82 -22.24 -24.61
N THR A 602 -3.73 -22.00 -25.55
CA THR A 602 -5.01 -22.68 -25.65
C THR A 602 -5.04 -23.49 -26.95
N PRO A 603 -5.15 -24.83 -26.89
CA PRO A 603 -5.21 -25.68 -28.08
C PRO A 603 -6.38 -25.32 -28.98
N GLY A 604 -6.15 -25.26 -30.28
CA GLY A 604 -7.21 -25.02 -31.26
C GLY A 604 -8.20 -26.18 -31.33
N THR A 605 -9.47 -25.87 -31.59
CA THR A 605 -10.51 -26.89 -31.85
C THR A 605 -10.67 -27.14 -33.35
N ASP A 606 -11.00 -28.37 -33.74
CA ASP A 606 -11.40 -28.74 -35.11
C ASP A 606 -10.39 -28.34 -36.22
N GLY A 607 -9.10 -28.44 -35.93
CA GLY A 607 -8.01 -28.17 -36.89
C GLY A 607 -7.59 -26.69 -36.97
N ALA A 608 -8.14 -25.82 -36.11
CA ALA A 608 -7.59 -24.48 -35.89
C ALA A 608 -6.20 -24.54 -35.25
N GLU A 609 -5.38 -23.52 -35.49
CA GLU A 609 -4.09 -23.36 -34.80
C GLU A 609 -4.29 -23.06 -33.32
N ASP A 610 -3.29 -23.39 -32.50
CA ASP A 610 -3.26 -23.02 -31.09
C ASP A 610 -3.28 -21.49 -30.94
N GLU A 611 -4.08 -20.99 -30.01
CA GLU A 611 -3.95 -19.62 -29.55
C GLU A 611 -2.78 -19.53 -28.58
N VAL A 612 -1.71 -18.83 -28.96
CA VAL A 612 -0.53 -18.70 -28.12
C VAL A 612 -0.15 -17.25 -27.87
N TRP A 613 -0.15 -16.89 -26.59
CA TRP A 613 0.34 -15.63 -26.06
C TRP A 613 1.75 -15.81 -25.52
N ARG A 614 2.64 -14.85 -25.77
CA ARG A 614 3.98 -14.83 -25.15
C ARG A 614 4.23 -13.50 -24.46
N TYR A 615 4.84 -13.59 -23.29
CA TYR A 615 5.08 -12.46 -22.41
C TYR A 615 6.58 -12.33 -22.19
N ARG A 616 7.10 -11.11 -22.34
CA ARG A 616 8.50 -10.77 -22.06
C ARG A 616 8.56 -9.64 -21.06
N TRP A 617 9.50 -9.77 -20.13
CA TRP A 617 9.68 -8.88 -19.00
C TRP A 617 11.01 -8.13 -19.17
N ASN A 618 11.07 -6.86 -18.76
CA ASN A 618 12.32 -6.09 -18.77
C ASN A 618 13.18 -6.41 -17.53
N GLY A 619 14.38 -5.85 -17.45
CA GLY A 619 15.29 -6.08 -16.32
C GLY A 619 14.79 -5.55 -14.97
N ALA A 620 13.70 -4.76 -14.95
CA ALA A 620 13.02 -4.33 -13.73
C ALA A 620 11.90 -5.31 -13.30
N GLY A 621 11.74 -6.44 -13.99
CA GLY A 621 10.69 -7.41 -13.73
C GLY A 621 9.28 -6.94 -14.13
N LEU A 622 9.17 -5.93 -15.01
CA LEU A 622 7.90 -5.39 -15.50
C LEU A 622 7.60 -5.94 -16.91
N LEU A 623 6.32 -6.23 -17.20
CA LEU A 623 5.91 -6.77 -18.49
C LEU A 623 6.20 -5.75 -19.59
N GLU A 624 7.12 -6.07 -20.50
CA GLU A 624 7.55 -5.16 -21.56
C GLU A 624 6.81 -5.43 -22.86
N VAL A 625 6.62 -6.71 -23.21
CA VAL A 625 6.08 -7.10 -24.51
C VAL A 625 5.12 -8.27 -24.39
N VAL A 626 3.99 -8.19 -25.10
CA VAL A 626 3.02 -9.28 -25.27
C VAL A 626 2.87 -9.58 -26.75
N ASP A 627 3.30 -10.78 -27.17
CA ASP A 627 3.00 -11.30 -28.51
C ASP A 627 1.63 -12.00 -28.49
N ARG A 628 0.79 -11.62 -29.44
CA ARG A 628 -0.62 -12.05 -29.54
C ARG A 628 -0.77 -13.24 -30.48
N PRO A 629 -1.83 -14.06 -30.32
CA PRO A 629 -2.14 -15.18 -31.23
C PRO A 629 -2.34 -14.76 -32.69
N ASP A 630 -2.81 -13.53 -32.93
CA ASP A 630 -2.99 -12.96 -34.28
C ASP A 630 -1.67 -12.49 -34.93
N GLY A 631 -0.53 -12.70 -34.27
CA GLY A 631 0.79 -12.29 -34.71
C GLY A 631 1.10 -10.80 -34.45
N GLY A 632 0.17 -10.05 -33.87
CA GLY A 632 0.39 -8.69 -33.39
C GLY A 632 1.18 -8.65 -32.08
N GLN A 633 1.51 -7.45 -31.62
CA GLN A 633 2.29 -7.24 -30.41
C GLN A 633 1.85 -5.99 -29.65
N VAL A 634 1.88 -6.04 -28.32
CA VAL A 634 1.72 -4.87 -27.44
C VAL A 634 3.04 -4.62 -26.72
N GLN A 635 3.52 -3.38 -26.73
CA GLN A 635 4.74 -2.97 -26.02
C GLN A 635 4.43 -1.90 -24.97
N PHE A 636 5.07 -2.01 -23.81
CA PHE A 636 4.90 -1.11 -22.67
C PHE A 636 6.22 -0.42 -22.30
N LYS A 637 6.15 0.79 -21.74
CA LYS A 637 7.29 1.46 -21.11
C LYS A 637 6.91 2.02 -19.75
N TYR A 638 7.88 2.07 -18.84
CA TYR A 638 7.68 2.49 -17.45
C TYR A 638 8.69 3.55 -17.05
N ASP A 639 8.31 4.35 -16.06
CA ASP A 639 9.26 5.16 -15.32
C ASP A 639 9.96 4.35 -14.21
N PRO A 640 10.98 4.92 -13.52
CA PRO A 640 11.66 4.26 -12.40
C PRO A 640 10.76 3.86 -11.21
N PHE A 641 9.50 4.33 -11.16
CA PHE A 641 8.53 4.03 -10.09
C PHE A 641 7.50 2.97 -10.52
N ALA A 642 7.81 2.24 -11.60
CA ALA A 642 6.95 1.26 -12.26
C ALA A 642 5.60 1.82 -12.73
N ARG A 643 5.49 3.12 -12.93
CA ARG A 643 4.30 3.71 -13.53
C ARG A 643 4.41 3.57 -15.05
N ARG A 644 3.41 2.95 -15.67
CA ARG A 644 3.36 2.79 -17.12
C ARG A 644 3.21 4.16 -17.78
N VAL A 645 4.17 4.56 -18.59
CA VAL A 645 4.19 5.87 -19.27
C VAL A 645 3.82 5.79 -20.75
N SER A 646 3.89 4.60 -21.36
CA SER A 646 3.32 4.39 -22.70
C SER A 646 2.92 2.95 -22.98
N LYS A 647 1.99 2.78 -23.91
CA LYS A 647 1.57 1.50 -24.53
C LYS A 647 1.51 1.67 -26.04
N THR A 648 2.00 0.70 -26.81
CA THR A 648 1.92 0.72 -28.28
C THR A 648 1.42 -0.62 -28.81
N LEU A 649 0.36 -0.59 -29.62
CA LEU A 649 -0.15 -1.75 -30.35
C LEU A 649 0.48 -1.81 -31.74
N TYR A 650 1.07 -2.95 -32.08
CA TYR A 650 1.60 -3.28 -33.39
C TYR A 650 0.77 -4.39 -34.03
N LEU A 651 0.42 -4.19 -35.30
CA LEU A 651 -0.25 -5.21 -36.10
C LEU A 651 0.73 -5.80 -37.11
N ARG A 652 0.61 -7.10 -37.34
CA ARG A 652 1.38 -7.80 -38.36
C ARG A 652 0.79 -7.55 -39.73
N GLN A 653 1.60 -7.01 -40.63
CA GLN A 653 1.22 -6.81 -42.03
C GLN A 653 1.38 -8.11 -42.84
N HIS A 654 0.78 -8.16 -44.03
CA HIS A 654 0.88 -9.30 -44.97
C HIS A 654 2.32 -9.66 -45.34
N ASN A 655 3.24 -8.68 -45.34
CA ASN A 655 4.67 -8.89 -45.60
C ASN A 655 5.46 -9.37 -44.36
N GLY A 656 4.77 -9.62 -43.24
CA GLY A 656 5.35 -10.05 -41.97
C GLY A 656 5.89 -8.94 -41.07
N VAL A 657 5.88 -7.67 -41.51
CA VAL A 657 6.41 -6.54 -40.73
C VAL A 657 5.39 -6.08 -39.70
N LEU A 658 5.85 -5.79 -38.47
CA LEU A 658 5.05 -5.15 -37.44
C LEU A 658 4.96 -3.64 -37.69
N LYS A 659 3.75 -3.11 -37.78
CA LYS A 659 3.50 -1.67 -37.91
C LYS A 659 2.70 -1.17 -36.71
N ALA A 660 3.18 -0.10 -36.08
CA ALA A 660 2.44 0.57 -35.01
C ALA A 660 1.09 1.05 -35.54
N ARG A 661 0.02 0.68 -34.84
CA ARG A 661 -1.36 1.04 -35.16
C ARG A 661 -1.89 2.09 -34.18
N GLU A 662 -1.58 1.91 -32.89
CA GLU A 662 -2.11 2.73 -31.81
C GLU A 662 -1.01 2.97 -30.78
N HIS A 663 -1.00 4.17 -30.20
CA HIS A 663 -0.06 4.56 -29.18
C HIS A 663 -0.78 5.35 -28.10
N THR A 664 -0.66 4.91 -26.84
CA THR A 664 -1.18 5.63 -25.68
C THR A 664 -0.01 6.15 -24.87
N ARG A 665 -0.01 7.45 -24.56
CA ARG A 665 0.86 8.04 -23.54
C ARG A 665 0.05 8.27 -22.26
N PHE A 666 0.62 7.88 -21.12
CA PHE A 666 0.04 8.10 -19.80
C PHE A 666 0.78 9.25 -19.10
N VAL A 667 0.03 10.13 -18.44
CA VAL A 667 0.56 11.20 -17.59
C VAL A 667 0.05 10.97 -16.18
N TRP A 668 0.94 11.04 -15.20
CA TRP A 668 0.66 10.73 -13.79
C TRP A 668 0.53 11.99 -12.92
N ASP A 669 -0.25 11.90 -11.85
CA ASP A 669 -0.24 12.81 -10.69
C ASP A 669 0.04 11.94 -9.47
N GLY A 670 1.30 11.88 -9.02
CA GLY A 670 1.72 10.91 -8.02
C GLY A 670 1.43 9.47 -8.49
N ASP A 671 0.58 8.76 -7.77
CA ASP A 671 0.28 7.34 -8.03
C ASP A 671 -0.98 7.11 -8.88
N VAL A 672 -1.71 8.16 -9.28
CA VAL A 672 -2.93 8.06 -10.09
C VAL A 672 -2.74 8.64 -11.49
N LEU A 673 -3.53 8.16 -12.46
CA LEU A 673 -3.53 8.71 -13.81
C LEU A 673 -4.10 10.12 -13.82
N ALA A 674 -3.38 11.07 -14.41
CA ALA A 674 -3.92 12.39 -14.74
C ALA A 674 -4.53 12.39 -16.15
N HIS A 675 -3.80 11.83 -17.13
CA HIS A 675 -4.22 11.80 -18.53
C HIS A 675 -3.87 10.50 -19.26
N GLU A 676 -4.73 10.15 -20.21
CA GLU A 676 -4.44 9.29 -21.35
C GLU A 676 -4.45 10.13 -22.62
N ILE A 677 -3.40 10.02 -23.42
CA ILE A 677 -3.30 10.67 -24.73
C ILE A 677 -3.16 9.54 -25.75
N TYR A 678 -4.25 9.29 -26.47
CA TYR A 678 -4.41 8.18 -27.39
C TYR A 678 -4.24 8.66 -28.83
N LEU A 679 -3.19 8.18 -29.49
CA LEU A 679 -2.88 8.41 -30.89
C LEU A 679 -3.21 7.15 -31.70
N HIS A 680 -4.13 7.28 -32.64
CA HIS A 680 -4.48 6.22 -33.59
C HIS A 680 -4.70 6.80 -34.99
N ALA A 681 -5.07 5.97 -35.96
CA ALA A 681 -5.38 6.42 -37.31
C ALA A 681 -6.82 6.05 -37.70
N ASP A 682 -7.50 6.97 -38.37
CA ASP A 682 -8.85 6.77 -38.88
C ASP A 682 -8.90 5.73 -40.02
N ALA A 683 -10.07 5.57 -40.65
CA ALA A 683 -10.24 4.65 -41.77
C ALA A 683 -9.46 5.08 -43.04
N ALA A 684 -9.16 6.37 -43.20
CA ALA A 684 -8.36 6.92 -44.29
C ALA A 684 -6.84 6.87 -44.01
N GLY A 685 -6.46 6.63 -42.74
CA GLY A 685 -5.07 6.60 -42.28
C GLY A 685 -4.58 7.91 -41.68
N ASP A 686 -5.45 8.89 -41.50
CA ASP A 686 -5.12 10.18 -40.89
C ASP A 686 -5.02 10.03 -39.36
N PRO A 687 -4.02 10.68 -38.71
CA PRO A 687 -3.83 10.55 -37.27
C PRO A 687 -4.92 11.27 -36.48
N ILE A 688 -5.52 10.57 -35.52
CA ILE A 688 -6.46 11.10 -34.52
C ILE A 688 -5.75 11.10 -33.17
N VAL A 689 -5.86 12.22 -32.44
CA VAL A 689 -5.45 12.34 -31.05
C VAL A 689 -6.69 12.51 -30.19
N GLU A 690 -6.90 11.59 -29.27
CA GLU A 690 -7.94 11.67 -28.25
C GLU A 690 -7.29 11.80 -26.87
N GLU A 691 -7.96 12.53 -26.00
CA GLU A 691 -7.48 12.81 -24.65
C GLU A 691 -8.56 12.42 -23.65
N ARG A 692 -8.16 11.73 -22.59
CA ARG A 692 -8.99 11.45 -21.43
C ARG A 692 -8.30 11.95 -20.18
N THR A 693 -9.03 12.73 -19.37
CA THR A 693 -8.52 13.34 -18.13
C THR A 693 -9.28 12.81 -16.94
N TYR A 694 -8.57 12.40 -15.90
CA TYR A 694 -9.17 11.77 -14.72
C TYR A 694 -9.21 12.68 -13.50
N LEU A 695 -10.14 12.36 -12.61
CA LEU A 695 -10.22 12.86 -11.25
C LEU A 695 -10.42 11.67 -10.31
N PHE A 696 -9.62 11.62 -9.25
CA PHE A 696 -9.69 10.61 -8.19
C PHE A 696 -10.08 11.26 -6.86
N GLU A 697 -10.51 10.44 -5.91
CA GLU A 697 -10.64 10.84 -4.51
C GLU A 697 -9.26 11.16 -3.94
N ASP A 698 -9.19 12.06 -2.97
CA ASP A 698 -7.93 12.47 -2.36
C ASP A 698 -7.20 11.25 -1.77
N GLU A 699 -5.90 11.13 -2.06
CA GLU A 699 -5.03 10.04 -1.58
C GLU A 699 -5.58 8.61 -1.79
N SER A 700 -6.35 8.42 -2.88
CA SER A 700 -7.10 7.20 -3.13
C SER A 700 -7.06 6.81 -4.61
N PHE A 701 -7.25 5.51 -4.89
CA PHE A 701 -7.39 4.98 -6.25
C PHE A 701 -8.84 4.96 -6.74
N VAL A 702 -9.77 5.51 -5.96
CA VAL A 702 -11.21 5.56 -6.30
C VAL A 702 -11.46 6.68 -7.31
N PRO A 703 -11.87 6.38 -8.55
CA PRO A 703 -12.14 7.40 -9.55
C PRO A 703 -13.45 8.13 -9.23
N LEU A 704 -13.48 9.44 -9.46
CA LEU A 704 -14.66 10.29 -9.25
C LEU A 704 -15.30 10.74 -10.56
N ALA A 705 -14.48 11.17 -11.52
CA ALA A 705 -14.93 11.61 -12.83
C ALA A 705 -13.82 11.43 -13.87
N HIS A 706 -14.20 11.39 -15.14
CA HIS A 706 -13.24 11.63 -16.22
C HIS A 706 -13.89 12.44 -17.34
N LYS A 707 -13.05 13.10 -18.14
CA LYS A 707 -13.47 13.82 -19.34
C LYS A 707 -13.17 12.98 -20.57
N GLN A 708 -14.17 12.71 -21.41
CA GLN A 708 -14.03 12.01 -22.69
C GLN A 708 -14.88 12.75 -23.74
N GLY A 709 -14.34 12.96 -24.95
CA GLY A 709 -15.07 13.66 -26.02
C GLY A 709 -15.54 15.07 -25.64
N GLY A 710 -14.79 15.76 -24.78
CA GLY A 710 -15.11 17.10 -24.27
C GLY A 710 -16.18 17.17 -23.17
N ARG A 711 -16.71 16.03 -22.70
CA ARG A 711 -17.76 15.96 -21.67
C ARG A 711 -17.25 15.26 -20.42
N TRP A 712 -17.74 15.68 -19.25
CA TRP A 712 -17.48 14.99 -17.99
C TRP A 712 -18.50 13.89 -17.75
N VAL A 713 -18.00 12.71 -17.37
CA VAL A 713 -18.80 11.60 -16.85
C VAL A 713 -18.32 11.25 -15.45
N HIS A 714 -19.25 10.78 -14.62
CA HIS A 714 -19.04 10.59 -13.18
C HIS A 714 -19.16 9.13 -12.81
N TYR A 715 -18.24 8.66 -11.95
CA TYR A 715 -18.16 7.28 -11.54
C TYR A 715 -19.16 6.96 -10.43
N VAL A 716 -19.90 5.87 -10.60
CA VAL A 716 -20.68 5.23 -9.54
C VAL A 716 -19.97 3.93 -9.19
N ASN A 717 -19.25 3.96 -8.07
CA ASN A 717 -18.42 2.86 -7.60
C ASN A 717 -19.15 1.96 -6.60
N ASP A 718 -18.72 0.70 -6.51
CA ASP A 718 -19.14 -0.25 -5.48
C ASP A 718 -18.55 0.09 -4.10
N GLN A 719 -18.83 -0.75 -3.10
CA GLN A 719 -18.40 -0.55 -1.72
C GLN A 719 -16.88 -0.59 -1.51
N ILE A 720 -16.11 -1.11 -2.46
CA ILE A 720 -14.65 -1.12 -2.43
C ILE A 720 -14.07 -0.16 -3.48
N GLY A 721 -14.86 0.77 -4.02
CA GLY A 721 -14.36 1.78 -4.95
C GLY A 721 -14.14 1.30 -6.39
N THR A 722 -14.68 0.14 -6.76
CA THR A 722 -14.61 -0.39 -8.14
C THR A 722 -15.72 0.25 -8.99
N PRO A 723 -15.44 0.77 -10.19
CA PRO A 723 -16.47 1.30 -11.09
C PRO A 723 -17.54 0.26 -11.43
N GLU A 724 -18.82 0.61 -11.23
CA GLU A 724 -19.96 -0.20 -11.70
C GLU A 724 -20.74 0.48 -12.83
N ARG A 725 -20.83 1.82 -12.80
CA ARG A 725 -21.53 2.63 -13.79
C ARG A 725 -20.83 3.97 -14.00
N LEU A 726 -21.09 4.56 -15.17
CA LEU A 726 -20.82 5.97 -15.44
C LEU A 726 -22.15 6.70 -15.64
N ILE A 727 -22.27 7.90 -15.08
CA ILE A 727 -23.42 8.78 -15.29
C ILE A 727 -22.99 10.10 -15.94
N ASP A 728 -23.87 10.69 -16.73
CA ASP A 728 -23.71 12.07 -17.20
C ASP A 728 -24.03 13.10 -16.10
N GLU A 729 -23.84 14.37 -16.40
CA GLU A 729 -24.04 15.49 -15.47
C GLU A 729 -25.51 15.66 -15.03
N GLY A 730 -26.45 15.14 -15.82
CA GLY A 730 -27.88 15.13 -15.50
C GLY A 730 -28.29 13.91 -14.66
N GLY A 731 -27.40 12.92 -14.52
CA GLY A 731 -27.58 11.71 -13.73
C GLY A 731 -28.00 10.44 -14.50
N ALA A 732 -28.09 10.48 -15.83
CA ALA A 732 -28.42 9.28 -16.60
C ALA A 732 -27.23 8.34 -16.69
N VAL A 733 -27.50 7.05 -16.60
CA VAL A 733 -26.51 6.00 -16.84
C VAL A 733 -26.10 6.00 -18.31
N VAL A 734 -24.83 6.31 -18.57
CA VAL A 734 -24.22 6.30 -19.91
C VAL A 734 -23.32 5.09 -20.14
N CYS A 735 -22.97 4.38 -19.07
CA CYS A 735 -22.25 3.11 -19.10
C CYS A 735 -22.65 2.24 -17.91
N GLU A 736 -22.90 0.94 -18.15
CA GLU A 736 -23.08 -0.04 -17.09
C GLU A 736 -22.13 -1.23 -17.31
N MET A 737 -21.40 -1.60 -16.25
CA MET A 737 -20.39 -2.67 -16.26
C MET A 737 -20.83 -3.86 -15.43
N ARG A 738 -21.00 -5.04 -16.03
CA ARG A 738 -21.26 -6.30 -15.34
C ARG A 738 -19.94 -7.02 -15.10
N ARG A 739 -19.65 -7.37 -13.84
CA ARG A 739 -18.36 -7.93 -13.43
C ARG A 739 -18.51 -9.34 -12.87
N THR A 740 -17.61 -10.25 -13.23
CA THR A 740 -17.45 -11.55 -12.54
C THR A 740 -16.75 -11.38 -11.19
N ALA A 741 -16.76 -12.41 -10.34
CA ALA A 741 -16.09 -12.35 -9.04
C ALA A 741 -14.62 -11.88 -9.15
N TRP A 742 -13.90 -12.34 -10.19
CA TRP A 742 -12.48 -12.10 -10.40
C TRP A 742 -12.16 -11.00 -11.42
N GLY A 743 -13.09 -10.10 -11.72
CA GLY A 743 -12.78 -8.85 -12.40
C GLY A 743 -12.96 -8.81 -13.92
N ARG A 744 -13.45 -9.89 -14.55
CA ARG A 744 -13.84 -9.80 -15.96
C ARG A 744 -15.07 -8.93 -16.07
N VAL A 745 -15.01 -7.89 -16.90
CA VAL A 745 -16.07 -6.92 -17.08
C VAL A 745 -16.66 -7.04 -18.48
N GLU A 746 -17.99 -6.99 -18.55
CA GLU A 746 -18.77 -6.83 -19.77
C GLU A 746 -19.51 -5.49 -19.68
N VAL A 747 -19.34 -4.63 -20.69
CA VAL A 747 -20.11 -3.40 -20.81
C VAL A 747 -21.47 -3.72 -21.45
N VAL A 748 -22.55 -3.27 -20.82
CA VAL A 748 -23.92 -3.47 -21.34
C VAL A 748 -24.08 -2.73 -22.66
N ALA A 749 -24.70 -3.38 -23.65
CA ALA A 749 -24.91 -2.81 -24.99
C ALA A 749 -25.66 -1.47 -24.95
N GLY A 750 -25.25 -0.53 -25.80
CA GLY A 750 -25.82 0.82 -25.87
C GLY A 750 -25.12 1.87 -25.00
N ALA A 751 -24.00 1.53 -24.35
CA ALA A 751 -23.16 2.50 -23.65
C ALA A 751 -22.66 3.59 -24.61
N THR A 752 -22.62 4.83 -24.11
CA THR A 752 -22.15 6.03 -24.84
C THR A 752 -20.87 6.62 -24.26
N ALA A 753 -20.37 6.02 -23.17
CA ALA A 753 -19.08 6.27 -22.55
C ALA A 753 -18.47 4.94 -22.09
N ASP A 754 -17.17 4.93 -21.83
CA ASP A 754 -16.44 3.74 -21.38
C ASP A 754 -15.37 4.11 -20.35
N THR A 755 -14.78 3.10 -19.71
CA THR A 755 -13.63 3.29 -18.82
C THR A 755 -12.74 2.05 -18.80
N PRO A 756 -11.41 2.18 -18.85
CA PRO A 756 -10.48 1.07 -18.70
C PRO A 756 -10.26 0.70 -17.23
N LEU A 757 -10.65 1.57 -16.28
CA LEU A 757 -10.47 1.32 -14.86
C LEU A 757 -11.28 0.10 -14.37
N ARG A 758 -10.67 -0.74 -13.53
CA ARG A 758 -11.28 -1.96 -12.93
C ARG A 758 -11.25 -1.87 -11.41
N PHE A 759 -10.76 -2.89 -10.71
CA PHE A 759 -10.50 -2.77 -9.27
C PHE A 759 -9.58 -1.57 -9.00
N GLN A 760 -9.58 -1.07 -7.77
CA GLN A 760 -8.71 0.05 -7.39
C GLN A 760 -7.27 -0.16 -7.87
N GLY A 761 -6.71 0.84 -8.57
CA GLY A 761 -5.37 0.81 -9.15
C GLY A 761 -5.23 0.05 -10.47
N GLN A 762 -6.29 -0.61 -10.96
CA GLN A 762 -6.23 -1.43 -12.17
C GLN A 762 -6.67 -0.69 -13.43
N TYR A 763 -5.89 -0.87 -14.49
CA TYR A 763 -6.20 -0.46 -15.86
C TYR A 763 -6.31 -1.71 -16.75
N ALA A 764 -7.46 -1.95 -17.37
CA ALA A 764 -7.65 -3.07 -18.29
C ALA A 764 -7.07 -2.78 -19.67
N ASP A 765 -6.21 -3.68 -20.15
CA ASP A 765 -5.71 -3.69 -21.52
C ASP A 765 -6.47 -4.73 -22.34
N GLU A 766 -7.45 -4.28 -23.10
CA GLU A 766 -8.26 -5.14 -23.98
C GLU A 766 -7.38 -5.94 -24.96
N GLU A 767 -6.25 -5.37 -25.38
CA GLU A 767 -5.33 -5.97 -26.33
C GLU A 767 -4.56 -7.17 -25.79
N THR A 768 -4.52 -7.34 -24.46
CA THR A 768 -3.82 -8.43 -23.77
C THR A 768 -4.73 -9.29 -22.90
N GLY A 769 -5.92 -8.79 -22.56
CA GLY A 769 -6.82 -9.40 -21.58
C GLY A 769 -6.34 -9.27 -20.13
N LEU A 770 -5.22 -8.62 -19.88
CA LEU A 770 -4.67 -8.37 -18.55
C LEU A 770 -5.09 -6.99 -18.02
N SER A 771 -5.06 -6.85 -16.70
CA SER A 771 -5.18 -5.54 -16.05
C SER A 771 -3.85 -5.13 -15.44
N TYR A 772 -3.27 -4.03 -15.93
CA TYR A 772 -2.09 -3.40 -15.34
C TYR A 772 -2.42 -2.89 -13.93
N ASN A 773 -1.57 -3.20 -12.95
CA ASN A 773 -1.72 -2.83 -11.55
C ASN A 773 -0.35 -2.43 -10.96
N ARG A 774 0.24 -1.38 -11.52
CA ARG A 774 1.58 -0.85 -11.20
C ARG A 774 2.68 -1.89 -11.34
N TRP A 775 3.07 -2.52 -10.23
CA TRP A 775 4.16 -3.48 -10.17
C TRP A 775 3.83 -4.85 -10.77
N ARG A 776 2.54 -5.13 -11.07
CA ARG A 776 2.09 -6.43 -11.57
C ARG A 776 0.98 -6.31 -12.59
N TYR A 777 0.72 -7.40 -13.30
CA TYR A 777 -0.43 -7.57 -14.18
C TYR A 777 -1.37 -8.64 -13.64
N PHE A 778 -2.66 -8.36 -13.65
CA PHE A 778 -3.70 -9.24 -13.16
C PHE A 778 -4.46 -9.90 -14.32
N ASP A 779 -4.47 -11.22 -14.35
CA ASP A 779 -5.28 -12.03 -15.25
C ASP A 779 -6.64 -12.31 -14.59
N ALA A 780 -7.68 -11.61 -15.07
CA ALA A 780 -9.04 -11.78 -14.57
C ALA A 780 -9.67 -13.14 -14.94
N GLU A 781 -9.16 -13.81 -15.97
CA GLU A 781 -9.63 -15.15 -16.35
C GLU A 781 -9.05 -16.22 -15.41
N GLY A 782 -7.76 -16.10 -15.11
CA GLY A 782 -7.06 -16.90 -14.10
C GLY A 782 -7.43 -16.53 -12.65
N GLY A 783 -7.93 -15.31 -12.42
CA GLY A 783 -8.20 -14.77 -11.09
C GLY A 783 -6.93 -14.58 -10.25
N ARG A 784 -5.82 -14.14 -10.86
CA ARG A 784 -4.51 -14.04 -10.22
C ARG A 784 -3.55 -13.10 -10.95
N PHE A 785 -2.48 -12.71 -10.26
CA PHE A 785 -1.36 -12.01 -10.88
C PHE A 785 -0.53 -12.94 -11.78
N THR A 786 0.06 -12.36 -12.84
CA THR A 786 0.94 -13.02 -13.80
C THR A 786 2.41 -13.00 -13.38
N SER A 787 2.72 -12.47 -12.20
CA SER A 787 4.02 -12.54 -11.54
C SER A 787 3.84 -12.67 -10.02
N ALA A 788 4.86 -13.20 -9.35
CA ALA A 788 4.89 -13.23 -7.89
C ALA A 788 4.97 -11.81 -7.30
N ASP A 789 4.49 -11.65 -6.06
CA ASP A 789 4.55 -10.38 -5.35
C ASP A 789 6.02 -9.94 -5.11
N PRO A 790 6.44 -8.77 -5.61
CA PRO A 790 7.83 -8.32 -5.50
C PRO A 790 8.27 -8.06 -4.05
N ILE A 791 7.33 -7.88 -3.10
CA ILE A 791 7.67 -7.73 -1.67
C ILE A 791 7.68 -9.06 -0.90
N GLY A 792 7.56 -10.20 -1.60
CA GLY A 792 7.77 -11.54 -1.04
C GLY A 792 6.85 -11.84 0.15
N LEU A 793 7.42 -12.39 1.24
CA LEU A 793 6.65 -12.77 2.44
C LEU A 793 5.95 -11.58 3.13
N HIS A 794 6.38 -10.34 2.90
CA HIS A 794 5.68 -9.15 3.41
C HIS A 794 4.32 -8.97 2.72
N GLY A 795 4.20 -9.36 1.44
CA GLY A 795 2.93 -9.45 0.70
C GLY A 795 2.10 -10.69 1.05
N GLY A 796 2.62 -11.57 1.91
CA GLY A 796 1.99 -12.82 2.32
C GLY A 796 2.61 -14.07 1.70
N GLN A 797 2.12 -15.25 2.09
CA GLN A 797 2.66 -16.54 1.64
C GLN A 797 2.17 -16.96 0.25
N HIS A 798 1.26 -16.19 -0.35
CA HIS A 798 0.59 -16.50 -1.61
C HIS A 798 0.88 -15.43 -2.66
N GLY A 799 2.08 -15.46 -3.26
CA GLY A 799 2.58 -14.38 -4.11
C GLY A 799 1.76 -14.04 -5.37
N TYR A 800 0.80 -14.88 -5.79
CA TYR A 800 0.01 -14.67 -7.02
C TYR A 800 -1.44 -14.24 -6.79
N ARG A 801 -1.91 -14.16 -5.54
CA ARG A 801 -3.32 -13.87 -5.24
C ARG A 801 -3.63 -12.37 -5.33
N ASN A 802 -4.90 -12.06 -5.59
CA ASN A 802 -5.41 -10.70 -5.51
C ASN A 802 -6.24 -10.51 -4.23
N GLY A 803 -5.82 -9.58 -3.38
CA GLY A 803 -6.42 -9.34 -2.07
C GLY A 803 -6.20 -10.48 -1.08
N VAL A 804 -7.08 -10.57 -0.07
CA VAL A 804 -7.04 -11.60 0.98
C VAL A 804 -7.60 -12.97 0.57
N ASN A 805 -8.09 -13.11 -0.66
CA ASN A 805 -8.72 -14.34 -1.17
C ASN A 805 -7.73 -15.40 -1.58
#